data_AF-A0A0M9AEW8-F1
#
_entry.id   AF-A0A0M9AEW8-F1
#
_cell.length_a   1.000
_cell.length_b   1.000
_cell.length_c   1.000
_cell.angle_alpha   90.00
_cell.angle_beta   90.00
_cell.angle_gamma   90.00
#
_symmetry.space_group_name_H-M   'P 1'
#
loop_
_entity.id
_entity.type
_entity.pdbx_description
1 polymer ?
#
loop_
_entity_poly.entity_id
_entity_poly.type
_entity_poly.pdbx_seq_one_letter_code
_entity_poly.pdbx_strand_id
1 'polypeptide(L)'
;MKKRLVALLAGLLTVLSMGFGLAQFSDVPAGHWAKEAVEALAAKGIVVGFPDGTFRGNEPITRYQAALIIYRLLQQIEEELKAKGTSPTMEAMSPEDLEALKNAIQELAAELAALGVRVSALEDSAATKDDIARLEALIEELRAQPMPEVEPGMDQAALQDLLDRVEAASIAADTALAQAQQLAEQLEALAQDVEGVKGDLAALATQVEANAQAIQALNELAVLLNQDVLSLQDRVTALEKALAERGEGPAINLDELASKEDVAAVQEFAAALRSDLVSLSEKVSKLESQVADLSKVQYSIKGSLTATYGFVTLAGTDFDIDRLFATPFSTGVFGPTGQVASNVRLEDVASRQLTGGSLTLDFGVKNNAPAATGVAVSEATVQILASAIASGAPTPNLRLNTATLKGTVDGQPFSVVYHWRASSFRFNDYLFVNRSDPAGREHRQGVVATFQGTKLPLSPEVTVVLGTSSDGDSGDIFGDRGYFGIRAAFKPLEGLTLALNYALADTEPLTATPPANPDRSALGVDGTLKLGDFSVKGLFVTSRPATGIYFRDYFDPTISNWVYYVQLDGKLGPLSLKANYHAVDPQYEYGVAGMSADHLQYYGGVTGRQNPAPYPPNEEGLGVELGLPLGPVELGGYLNSYGAYPYNPGTITTEAGASAKVALFSGFSLRAAYDAAWTGASYVDLDTQTSARITGTLSHDGAAKDALVKDLNLTLQGTYNLPSASTPTPYFGLAVYGDYKLALGPLSLDKILFRYHEPNFNTQGDETLKGGLQASLKLDGLPFKPSLTGEVAARQTRQTVGPSPVEELKWSVGLSLGEFLFPGSKLEARYGEYRASNVASIRVGAVNRAFDPSDDRLYSNNGTNSGSVSGSVAGFNVTWSYYDFRADYGEYITSLGDHARTFRVTYTTRF
;
A
#
# COMPACT_ATOMS: atom_id res chain seq x y z
N MET A 1 0.08 -14.63 29.16
CA MET A 1 -0.02 -14.14 27.76
C MET A 1 -0.93 -14.98 26.84
N LYS A 2 -1.32 -16.23 27.17
CA LYS A 2 -2.15 -17.09 26.28
C LYS A 2 -3.65 -16.73 26.20
N LYS A 3 -4.26 -16.16 27.26
CA LYS A 3 -5.72 -15.90 27.31
C LYS A 3 -6.17 -14.65 26.53
N ARG A 4 -5.32 -13.63 26.40
CA ARG A 4 -5.62 -12.38 25.68
C ARG A 4 -5.62 -12.54 24.15
N LEU A 5 -4.83 -13.48 23.63
CA LEU A 5 -4.77 -13.76 22.20
C LEU A 5 -5.99 -14.56 21.71
N VAL A 6 -6.49 -15.50 22.54
CA VAL A 6 -7.70 -16.29 22.25
C VAL A 6 -8.96 -15.41 22.32
N ALA A 7 -9.00 -14.44 23.24
CA ALA A 7 -10.10 -13.47 23.32
C ALA A 7 -10.15 -12.52 22.12
N LEU A 8 -9.00 -12.11 21.59
CA LEU A 8 -8.92 -11.29 20.36
C LEU A 8 -9.30 -12.08 19.10
N LEU A 9 -8.96 -13.37 19.02
CA LEU A 9 -9.38 -14.25 17.92
C LEU A 9 -10.88 -14.58 17.95
N ALA A 10 -11.45 -14.79 19.14
CA ALA A 10 -12.89 -14.99 19.31
C ALA A 10 -13.70 -13.73 18.97
N GLY A 11 -13.21 -12.55 19.37
CA GLY A 11 -13.82 -11.26 19.04
C GLY A 11 -13.81 -10.96 17.53
N LEU A 12 -12.76 -11.37 16.82
CA LEU A 12 -12.65 -11.21 15.37
C LEU A 12 -13.60 -12.14 14.60
N LEU A 13 -13.85 -13.36 15.12
CA LEU A 13 -14.75 -14.34 14.50
C LEU A 13 -16.23 -13.95 14.65
N THR A 14 -16.61 -13.28 15.73
CA THR A 14 -17.99 -12.76 15.97
C THR A 14 -18.35 -11.54 15.12
N VAL A 15 -17.37 -10.73 14.72
CA VAL A 15 -17.60 -9.55 13.86
C VAL A 15 -17.81 -9.97 12.39
N LEU A 16 -17.31 -11.14 11.98
CA LEU A 16 -17.46 -11.67 10.62
C LEU A 16 -18.82 -12.36 10.35
N SER A 17 -19.64 -12.65 11.36
CA SER A 17 -20.92 -13.36 11.20
C SER A 17 -22.16 -12.46 11.08
N MET A 18 -22.03 -11.13 11.17
CA MET A 18 -23.17 -10.22 11.03
C MET A 18 -23.40 -9.83 9.56
N GLY A 19 -23.80 -10.82 8.75
CA GLY A 19 -24.35 -10.62 7.41
C GLY A 19 -25.87 -10.52 7.45
N PHE A 20 -26.43 -9.49 6.80
CA PHE A 20 -27.85 -9.17 6.66
C PHE A 20 -28.76 -10.40 6.41
N GLY A 21 -29.63 -10.69 7.37
CA GLY A 21 -30.79 -11.56 7.20
C GLY A 21 -32.01 -10.88 7.86
N LEU A 22 -33.14 -10.80 7.15
CA LEU A 22 -34.41 -10.36 7.73
C LEU A 22 -34.74 -11.31 8.90
N ALA A 23 -34.67 -10.81 10.13
CA ALA A 23 -34.80 -11.63 11.33
C ALA A 23 -36.24 -12.12 11.49
N GLN A 24 -36.47 -13.40 11.19
CA GLN A 24 -37.68 -14.10 11.55
C GLN A 24 -37.43 -14.81 12.89
N PHE A 25 -38.10 -14.37 13.97
CA PHE A 25 -37.97 -15.02 15.28
C PHE A 25 -38.57 -16.43 15.24
N SER A 26 -37.84 -17.41 15.77
CA SER A 26 -38.18 -18.83 15.66
C SER A 26 -39.45 -19.23 16.43
N ASP A 27 -39.84 -18.42 17.41
CA ASP A 27 -40.98 -18.61 18.31
C ASP A 27 -42.18 -17.68 18.00
N VAL A 28 -42.17 -17.00 16.85
CA VAL A 28 -43.31 -16.20 16.35
C VAL A 28 -43.85 -16.82 15.04
N PRO A 29 -44.83 -17.75 15.12
CA PRO A 29 -45.33 -18.49 13.95
C PRO A 29 -46.01 -17.61 12.89
N ALA A 30 -46.00 -18.08 11.64
CA ALA A 30 -46.76 -17.46 10.56
C ALA A 30 -48.28 -17.46 10.88
N GLY A 31 -48.88 -16.27 10.93
CA GLY A 31 -50.30 -16.08 11.30
C GLY A 31 -50.54 -15.68 12.77
N HIS A 32 -49.48 -15.52 13.59
CA HIS A 32 -49.62 -15.00 14.94
C HIS A 32 -50.03 -13.50 14.92
N TRP A 33 -50.99 -13.10 15.76
CA TRP A 33 -51.55 -11.73 15.75
C TRP A 33 -50.51 -10.63 15.95
N ALA A 34 -49.47 -10.91 16.73
CA ALA A 34 -48.39 -9.95 17.02
C ALA A 34 -47.26 -9.95 15.97
N LYS A 35 -47.29 -10.87 14.98
CA LYS A 35 -46.17 -11.09 14.07
C LYS A 35 -45.79 -9.82 13.30
N GLU A 36 -46.77 -9.18 12.67
CA GLU A 36 -46.53 -7.97 11.86
C GLU A 36 -45.95 -6.82 12.70
N ALA A 37 -46.45 -6.65 13.93
CA ALA A 37 -45.95 -5.64 14.85
C ALA A 37 -44.52 -5.93 15.33
N VAL A 38 -44.23 -7.19 15.67
CA VAL A 38 -42.90 -7.62 16.14
C VAL A 38 -41.86 -7.53 15.01
N GLU A 39 -42.21 -7.93 13.79
CA GLU A 39 -41.34 -7.80 12.62
C GLU A 39 -41.09 -6.34 12.26
N ALA A 40 -42.11 -5.46 12.37
CA ALA A 40 -41.95 -4.03 12.14
C ALA A 40 -41.02 -3.37 13.18
N LEU A 41 -41.15 -3.74 14.45
CA LEU A 41 -40.27 -3.25 15.52
C LEU A 41 -38.84 -3.80 15.38
N ALA A 42 -38.69 -5.04 14.92
CA ALA A 42 -37.38 -5.65 14.68
C ALA A 42 -36.67 -5.06 13.46
N ALA A 43 -37.42 -4.79 12.38
CA ALA A 43 -36.90 -4.10 11.20
C ALA A 43 -36.42 -2.68 11.52
N LYS A 44 -37.03 -2.03 12.52
CA LYS A 44 -36.62 -0.72 13.06
C LYS A 44 -35.54 -0.82 14.15
N GLY A 45 -35.05 -2.02 14.48
CA GLY A 45 -34.03 -2.24 15.50
C GLY A 45 -34.47 -1.96 16.94
N ILE A 46 -35.76 -1.68 17.17
CA ILE A 46 -36.33 -1.39 18.50
C ILE A 46 -36.35 -2.68 19.35
N VAL A 47 -36.65 -3.82 18.71
CA VAL A 47 -36.63 -5.16 19.29
C VAL A 47 -35.58 -6.01 18.57
N VAL A 48 -34.69 -6.68 19.30
CA VAL A 48 -33.58 -7.46 18.69
C VAL A 48 -33.67 -8.97 19.00
N GLY A 49 -34.64 -9.38 19.83
CA GLY A 49 -34.78 -10.77 20.29
C GLY A 49 -33.60 -11.25 21.16
N PHE A 50 -33.57 -12.54 21.43
CA PHE A 50 -32.54 -13.20 22.23
C PHE A 50 -31.47 -13.85 21.34
N PRO A 51 -30.25 -14.11 21.86
CA PRO A 51 -29.14 -14.70 21.10
C PRO A 51 -29.44 -16.08 20.48
N ASP A 52 -30.45 -16.79 21.00
CA ASP A 52 -30.95 -18.05 20.47
C ASP A 52 -31.95 -17.88 19.30
N GLY A 53 -32.21 -16.64 18.88
CA GLY A 53 -33.11 -16.30 17.77
C GLY A 53 -34.59 -16.25 18.15
N THR A 54 -34.93 -16.20 19.45
CA THR A 54 -36.32 -16.12 19.96
C THR A 54 -36.74 -14.69 20.33
N PHE A 55 -38.05 -14.40 20.36
CA PHE A 55 -38.65 -13.14 20.83
C PHE A 55 -39.13 -13.23 22.29
N ARG A 56 -39.56 -14.43 22.73
CA ARG A 56 -40.09 -14.78 24.07
C ARG A 56 -41.26 -13.92 24.54
N GLY A 57 -42.19 -13.60 23.65
CA GLY A 57 -43.31 -12.68 23.92
C GLY A 57 -44.29 -13.10 25.03
N ASN A 58 -44.21 -14.34 25.54
CA ASN A 58 -45.01 -14.82 26.66
C ASN A 58 -44.31 -14.70 28.03
N GLU A 59 -43.03 -14.31 28.05
CA GLU A 59 -42.29 -14.07 29.29
C GLU A 59 -42.53 -12.62 29.76
N PRO A 60 -42.64 -12.39 31.08
CA PRO A 60 -42.70 -11.03 31.60
C PRO A 60 -41.41 -10.30 31.27
N ILE A 61 -41.52 -9.12 30.64
CA ILE A 61 -40.35 -8.28 30.37
C ILE A 61 -39.74 -7.80 31.69
N THR A 62 -38.43 -7.91 31.80
CA THR A 62 -37.70 -7.30 32.91
C THR A 62 -37.70 -5.79 32.76
N ARG A 63 -37.59 -5.06 33.88
CA ARG A 63 -37.47 -3.59 33.86
C ARG A 63 -36.29 -3.10 33.01
N TYR A 64 -35.20 -3.86 32.98
CA TYR A 64 -34.05 -3.58 32.11
C TYR A 64 -34.38 -3.72 30.61
N GLN A 65 -35.09 -4.78 30.23
CA GLN A 65 -35.55 -4.97 28.85
C GLN A 65 -36.54 -3.88 28.43
N ALA A 66 -37.43 -3.46 29.33
CA ALA A 66 -38.35 -2.35 29.08
C ALA A 66 -37.58 -1.03 28.85
N ALA A 67 -36.58 -0.72 29.68
CA ALA A 67 -35.74 0.47 29.53
C ALA A 67 -34.98 0.49 28.19
N LEU A 68 -34.45 -0.66 27.76
CA LEU A 68 -33.73 -0.78 26.49
C LEU A 68 -34.63 -0.57 25.27
N ILE A 69 -35.88 -1.07 25.33
CA ILE A 69 -36.88 -0.85 24.27
C ILE A 69 -37.25 0.64 24.20
N ILE A 70 -37.49 1.28 25.34
CA ILE A 70 -37.80 2.72 25.43
C ILE A 70 -36.63 3.55 24.89
N TYR A 71 -35.39 3.22 25.28
CA TYR A 71 -34.19 3.90 24.80
C TYR A 71 -34.06 3.85 23.27
N ARG A 72 -34.24 2.67 22.67
CA ARG A 72 -34.18 2.50 21.21
C ARG A 72 -35.32 3.19 20.48
N LEU A 73 -36.52 3.21 21.07
CA LEU A 73 -37.65 3.97 20.55
C LEU A 73 -37.34 5.48 20.53
N LEU A 74 -36.72 6.01 21.59
CA LEU A 74 -36.32 7.42 21.65
C LEU A 74 -35.22 7.76 20.64
N GLN A 75 -34.22 6.89 20.47
CA GLN A 75 -33.19 7.02 19.42
C GLN A 75 -33.82 7.10 18.02
N GLN A 76 -34.76 6.21 17.72
CA GLN A 76 -35.48 6.22 16.44
C GLN A 76 -36.26 7.54 16.22
N ILE A 77 -36.94 8.04 17.25
CA ILE A 77 -37.65 9.33 17.20
C ILE A 77 -36.66 10.48 16.94
N GLU A 78 -35.52 10.48 17.61
CA GLU A 78 -34.47 11.49 17.46
C GLU A 78 -33.86 11.50 16.05
N GLU A 79 -33.59 10.32 15.49
CA GLU A 79 -33.09 10.17 14.12
C GLU A 79 -34.11 10.67 13.08
N GLU A 80 -35.40 10.36 13.27
CA GLU A 80 -36.47 10.86 12.39
C GLU A 80 -36.58 12.39 12.44
N LEU A 81 -36.51 12.98 13.63
CA LEU A 81 -36.51 14.44 13.82
C LEU A 81 -35.30 15.10 13.16
N LYS A 82 -34.10 14.52 13.30
CA LYS A 82 -32.87 15.01 12.65
C LYS A 82 -32.94 14.94 11.13
N ALA A 83 -33.54 13.88 10.58
CA ALA A 83 -33.58 13.65 9.14
C ALA A 83 -34.68 14.44 8.41
N LYS A 84 -35.84 14.67 9.06
CA LYS A 84 -37.05 15.18 8.38
C LYS A 84 -37.72 16.37 9.06
N GLY A 85 -37.26 16.80 10.23
CA GLY A 85 -37.84 17.93 10.98
C GLY A 85 -39.18 17.63 11.66
N THR A 86 -39.80 16.48 11.38
CA THR A 86 -40.95 15.91 12.08
C THR A 86 -40.71 14.41 12.31
N SER A 87 -41.27 13.84 13.39
CA SER A 87 -41.23 12.39 13.62
C SER A 87 -42.62 11.81 13.41
N PRO A 88 -42.81 11.02 12.33
CA PRO A 88 -44.04 10.26 12.14
C PRO A 88 -44.33 9.32 13.32
N THR A 89 -43.29 8.83 13.99
CA THR A 89 -43.43 8.00 15.20
C THR A 89 -44.01 8.79 16.37
N MET A 90 -43.60 10.06 16.57
CA MET A 90 -44.23 10.93 17.58
C MET A 90 -45.64 11.39 17.18
N GLU A 91 -45.88 11.69 15.90
CA GLU A 91 -47.20 12.12 15.40
C GLU A 91 -48.25 11.00 15.50
N ALA A 92 -47.81 9.74 15.46
CA ALA A 92 -48.66 8.56 15.62
C ALA A 92 -48.95 8.19 17.09
N MET A 93 -48.25 8.78 18.07
CA MET A 93 -48.48 8.54 19.49
C MET A 93 -49.53 9.50 20.04
N SER A 94 -50.47 8.98 20.84
CA SER A 94 -51.44 9.84 21.49
C SER A 94 -50.76 10.70 22.59
N PRO A 95 -51.35 11.85 22.97
CA PRO A 95 -50.86 12.64 24.10
C PRO A 95 -50.76 11.83 25.40
N GLU A 96 -51.66 10.86 25.58
CA GLU A 96 -51.69 9.94 26.73
C GLU A 96 -50.49 8.98 26.70
N ASP A 97 -50.09 8.48 25.52
CA ASP A 97 -48.92 7.61 25.36
C ASP A 97 -47.61 8.37 25.61
N LEU A 98 -47.55 9.64 25.19
CA LEU A 98 -46.38 10.50 25.44
C LEU A 98 -46.23 10.85 26.92
N GLU A 99 -47.34 11.02 27.64
CA GLU A 99 -47.33 11.25 29.08
C GLU A 99 -46.95 9.97 29.85
N ALA A 100 -47.47 8.81 29.43
CA ALA A 100 -47.07 7.51 29.95
C ALA A 100 -45.57 7.23 29.73
N LEU A 101 -45.04 7.58 28.55
CA LEU A 101 -43.61 7.46 28.25
C LEU A 101 -42.75 8.37 29.14
N LYS A 102 -43.19 9.62 29.38
CA LYS A 102 -42.49 10.56 30.28
C LYS A 102 -42.47 10.06 31.73
N ASN A 103 -43.59 9.56 32.23
CA ASN A 103 -43.69 8.97 33.57
C ASN A 103 -42.81 7.71 33.66
N ALA A 104 -42.84 6.89 32.60
CA ALA A 104 -41.90 5.82 32.25
C ALA A 104 -40.44 6.13 32.62
N ILE A 105 -39.95 7.18 31.95
CA ILE A 105 -38.56 7.64 32.02
C ILE A 105 -38.23 8.22 33.41
N GLN A 106 -39.15 8.97 34.01
CA GLN A 106 -38.96 9.55 35.34
C GLN A 106 -38.89 8.48 36.45
N GLU A 107 -39.73 7.44 36.38
CA GLU A 107 -39.71 6.33 37.33
C GLU A 107 -38.41 5.52 37.20
N LEU A 108 -37.99 5.22 35.96
CA LEU A 108 -36.71 4.54 35.69
C LEU A 108 -35.51 5.34 36.19
N ALA A 109 -35.49 6.67 36.02
CA ALA A 109 -34.42 7.53 36.51
C ALA A 109 -34.33 7.56 38.05
N ALA A 110 -35.48 7.59 38.73
CA ALA A 110 -35.54 7.55 40.19
C ALA A 110 -35.10 6.19 40.75
N GLU A 111 -35.48 5.09 40.09
CA GLU A 111 -35.04 3.74 40.47
C GLU A 111 -33.54 3.53 40.25
N LEU A 112 -32.96 4.09 39.19
CA LEU A 112 -31.52 3.99 38.93
C LEU A 112 -30.70 4.76 39.99
N ALA A 113 -31.20 5.93 40.42
CA ALA A 113 -30.59 6.69 41.52
C ALA A 113 -30.65 5.91 42.85
N ALA A 114 -31.77 5.22 43.12
CA ALA A 114 -31.92 4.37 44.30
C ALA A 114 -31.06 3.08 44.22
N LEU A 115 -30.87 2.52 43.02
CA LEU A 115 -29.99 1.38 42.78
C LEU A 115 -28.52 1.76 43.00
N GLY A 116 -28.09 2.95 42.55
CA GLY A 116 -26.74 3.47 42.81
C GLY A 116 -26.43 3.64 44.29
N VAL A 117 -27.42 4.05 45.11
CA VAL A 117 -27.27 4.11 46.58
C VAL A 117 -27.20 2.72 47.22
N ARG A 118 -27.93 1.73 46.67
CA ARG A 118 -27.90 0.34 47.15
C ARG A 118 -26.65 -0.42 46.74
N VAL A 119 -26.08 -0.14 45.57
CA VAL A 119 -24.82 -0.72 45.09
C VAL A 119 -23.65 -0.15 45.89
N SER A 120 -23.62 1.17 46.14
CA SER A 120 -22.62 1.78 47.02
C SER A 120 -22.67 1.24 48.46
N ALA A 121 -23.87 0.97 49.00
CA ALA A 121 -24.01 0.33 50.31
C ALA A 121 -23.67 -1.19 50.32
N LEU A 122 -23.79 -1.87 49.17
CA LEU A 122 -23.36 -3.26 48.97
C LEU A 122 -21.84 -3.36 48.79
N GLU A 123 -21.22 -2.38 48.14
CA GLU A 123 -19.76 -2.24 48.02
C GLU A 123 -19.12 -1.99 49.39
N ASP A 124 -19.77 -1.23 50.27
CA ASP A 124 -19.34 -1.03 51.67
C ASP A 124 -19.55 -2.27 52.57
N SER A 125 -20.39 -3.23 52.16
CA SER A 125 -20.73 -4.44 52.95
C SER A 125 -20.19 -5.75 52.36
N ALA A 126 -19.63 -5.74 51.15
CA ALA A 126 -19.03 -6.90 50.51
C ALA A 126 -17.61 -7.10 51.05
N ALA A 127 -17.28 -8.33 51.46
CA ALA A 127 -15.95 -8.68 51.95
C ALA A 127 -14.87 -8.21 50.96
N THR A 128 -13.97 -7.36 51.44
CA THR A 128 -13.00 -6.67 50.59
C THR A 128 -11.92 -7.64 50.09
N LYS A 129 -11.23 -7.31 48.99
CA LYS A 129 -10.05 -8.09 48.52
C LYS A 129 -9.01 -8.32 49.63
N ASP A 130 -8.93 -7.40 50.59
CA ASP A 130 -8.04 -7.51 51.76
C ASP A 130 -8.50 -8.59 52.75
N ASP A 131 -9.80 -8.85 52.88
CA ASP A 131 -10.35 -9.92 53.74
C ASP A 131 -10.08 -11.31 53.15
N ILE A 132 -10.17 -11.44 51.83
CA ILE A 132 -9.81 -12.65 51.07
C ILE A 132 -8.31 -12.91 51.19
N ALA A 133 -7.46 -11.88 51.03
CA ALA A 133 -6.01 -12.00 51.22
C ALA A 133 -5.64 -12.37 52.67
N ARG A 134 -6.41 -11.91 53.67
CA ARG A 134 -6.25 -12.29 55.08
C ARG A 134 -6.59 -13.76 55.33
N LEU A 135 -7.65 -14.26 54.69
CA LEU A 135 -8.05 -15.67 54.77
C LEU A 135 -7.03 -16.59 54.07
N GLU A 136 -6.50 -16.17 52.92
CA GLU A 136 -5.40 -16.88 52.22
C GLU A 136 -4.15 -16.97 53.12
N ALA A 137 -3.78 -15.88 53.80
CA ALA A 137 -2.65 -15.87 54.73
C ALA A 137 -2.86 -16.79 55.94
N LEU A 138 -4.07 -16.83 56.53
CA LEU A 138 -4.40 -17.70 57.66
C LEU A 138 -4.40 -19.20 57.26
N ILE A 139 -4.83 -19.52 56.05
CA ILE A 139 -4.81 -20.90 55.53
C ILE A 139 -3.38 -21.37 55.29
N GLU A 140 -2.51 -20.52 54.76
CA GLU A 140 -1.09 -20.84 54.55
C GLU A 140 -0.33 -20.97 55.88
N GLU A 141 -0.66 -20.15 56.88
CA GLU A 141 -0.13 -20.25 58.24
C GLU A 141 -0.54 -21.57 58.93
N LEU A 142 -1.78 -22.04 58.70
CA LEU A 142 -2.25 -23.35 59.17
C LEU A 142 -1.58 -24.52 58.44
N ARG A 143 -1.29 -24.40 57.14
CA ARG A 143 -0.53 -25.40 56.36
C ARG A 143 0.93 -25.52 56.81
N ALA A 144 1.52 -24.45 57.33
CA ALA A 144 2.93 -24.41 57.74
C ALA A 144 3.20 -24.97 59.15
N GLN A 145 2.18 -25.36 59.93
CA GLN A 145 2.39 -25.92 61.26
C GLN A 145 2.90 -27.37 61.19
N PRO A 146 4.02 -27.71 61.85
CA PRO A 146 4.51 -29.09 61.89
C PRO A 146 3.52 -29.98 62.66
N MET A 147 3.07 -31.07 62.04
CA MET A 147 2.19 -32.04 62.67
C MET A 147 2.84 -32.63 63.94
N PRO A 148 2.07 -32.84 65.04
CA PRO A 148 2.60 -33.45 66.26
C PRO A 148 3.04 -34.90 66.02
N GLU A 149 4.11 -35.33 66.69
CA GLU A 149 4.63 -36.70 66.66
C GLU A 149 3.54 -37.72 67.03
N VAL A 150 3.34 -38.72 66.17
CA VAL A 150 2.32 -39.76 66.30
C VAL A 150 2.80 -40.82 67.32
N GLU A 151 2.08 -40.98 68.43
CA GLU A 151 2.34 -42.08 69.38
C GLU A 151 2.08 -43.47 68.74
N PRO A 152 2.84 -44.52 69.11
CA PRO A 152 2.79 -45.82 68.43
C PRO A 152 1.57 -46.62 68.89
N GLY A 153 0.56 -46.70 68.02
CA GLY A 153 -0.63 -47.52 68.27
C GLY A 153 -1.89 -47.13 67.50
N MET A 154 -1.86 -46.07 66.68
CA MET A 154 -3.01 -45.66 65.86
C MET A 154 -2.92 -46.16 64.41
N ASP A 155 -4.05 -46.66 63.95
CA ASP A 155 -4.28 -47.36 62.69
C ASP A 155 -3.94 -46.48 61.46
N GLN A 156 -2.96 -46.89 60.65
CA GLN A 156 -2.48 -46.12 59.49
C GLN A 156 -3.60 -45.77 58.50
N ALA A 157 -4.65 -46.60 58.40
CA ALA A 157 -5.79 -46.34 57.54
C ALA A 157 -6.64 -45.13 57.99
N ALA A 158 -6.78 -44.92 59.30
CA ALA A 158 -7.53 -43.78 59.83
C ALA A 158 -6.76 -42.47 59.66
N LEU A 159 -5.43 -42.52 59.72
CA LEU A 159 -4.58 -41.36 59.44
C LEU A 159 -4.61 -40.98 57.95
N GLN A 160 -4.63 -41.98 57.06
CA GLN A 160 -4.75 -41.76 55.62
C GLN A 160 -6.13 -41.18 55.26
N ASP A 161 -7.23 -41.68 55.85
CA ASP A 161 -8.58 -41.12 55.65
C ASP A 161 -8.69 -39.68 56.17
N LEU A 162 -8.00 -39.35 57.28
CA LEU A 162 -7.93 -37.96 57.76
C LEU A 162 -7.14 -37.05 56.80
N LEU A 163 -6.02 -37.53 56.27
CA LEU A 163 -5.23 -36.79 55.27
C LEU A 163 -6.03 -36.56 53.98
N ASP A 164 -6.71 -37.59 53.47
CA ASP A 164 -7.54 -37.51 52.28
C ASP A 164 -8.73 -36.54 52.49
N ARG A 165 -9.33 -36.53 53.70
CA ARG A 165 -10.41 -35.58 54.05
C ARG A 165 -9.90 -34.14 54.19
N VAL A 166 -8.70 -33.94 54.74
CA VAL A 166 -8.08 -32.61 54.84
C VAL A 166 -7.69 -32.09 53.47
N GLU A 167 -7.18 -32.94 52.59
CA GLU A 167 -6.87 -32.59 51.20
C GLU A 167 -8.15 -32.28 50.41
N ALA A 168 -9.21 -33.08 50.56
CA ALA A 168 -10.52 -32.79 49.97
C ALA A 168 -11.14 -31.49 50.49
N ALA A 169 -11.02 -31.21 51.80
CA ALA A 169 -11.46 -29.96 52.39
C ALA A 169 -10.64 -28.75 51.90
N SER A 170 -9.34 -28.94 51.69
CA SER A 170 -8.46 -27.92 51.11
C SER A 170 -8.82 -27.61 49.65
N ILE A 171 -9.05 -28.62 48.82
CA ILE A 171 -9.45 -28.44 47.43
C ILE A 171 -10.82 -27.76 47.35
N ALA A 172 -11.74 -28.10 48.26
CA ALA A 172 -13.04 -27.44 48.36
C ALA A 172 -12.90 -25.95 48.77
N ALA A 173 -12.00 -25.63 49.69
CA ALA A 173 -11.70 -24.25 50.08
C ALA A 173 -11.07 -23.45 48.93
N ASP A 174 -10.11 -24.03 48.21
CA ASP A 174 -9.47 -23.40 47.04
C ASP A 174 -10.49 -23.15 45.91
N THR A 175 -11.43 -24.09 45.71
CA THR A 175 -12.51 -23.95 44.73
C THR A 175 -13.49 -22.85 45.13
N ALA A 176 -13.88 -22.79 46.40
CA ALA A 176 -14.78 -21.75 46.92
C ALA A 176 -14.13 -20.35 46.83
N LEU A 177 -12.83 -20.25 47.07
CA LEU A 177 -12.06 -19.02 46.95
C LEU A 177 -11.98 -18.54 45.50
N ALA A 178 -11.71 -19.45 44.55
CA ALA A 178 -11.71 -19.13 43.12
C ALA A 178 -13.10 -18.66 42.62
N GLN A 179 -14.18 -19.28 43.12
CA GLN A 179 -15.55 -18.85 42.83
C GLN A 179 -15.85 -17.46 43.42
N ALA A 180 -15.38 -17.17 44.64
CA ALA A 180 -15.53 -15.86 45.26
C ALA A 180 -14.75 -14.77 44.49
N GLN A 181 -13.54 -15.07 44.02
CA GLN A 181 -12.75 -14.16 43.18
C GLN A 181 -13.45 -13.87 41.84
N GLN A 182 -14.01 -14.88 41.19
CA GLN A 182 -14.76 -14.70 39.95
C GLN A 182 -16.02 -13.85 40.17
N LEU A 183 -16.72 -14.04 41.29
CA LEU A 183 -17.91 -13.25 41.62
C LEU A 183 -17.54 -11.78 41.92
N ALA A 184 -16.42 -11.54 42.59
CA ALA A 184 -15.90 -10.19 42.85
C ALA A 184 -15.51 -9.46 41.56
N GLU A 185 -14.88 -10.15 40.59
CA GLU A 185 -14.57 -9.56 39.28
C GLU A 185 -15.86 -9.24 38.48
N GLN A 186 -16.89 -10.07 38.58
CA GLN A 186 -18.19 -9.81 37.97
C GLN A 186 -18.91 -8.62 38.61
N LEU A 187 -18.81 -8.45 39.92
CA LEU A 187 -19.35 -7.29 40.65
C LEU A 187 -18.64 -6.00 40.26
N GLU A 188 -17.32 -6.01 40.12
CA GLU A 188 -16.52 -4.85 39.66
C GLU A 188 -16.87 -4.45 38.21
N ALA A 189 -17.02 -5.43 37.32
CA ALA A 189 -17.44 -5.18 35.94
C ALA A 189 -18.85 -4.56 35.89
N LEU A 190 -19.76 -5.06 36.75
CA LEU A 190 -21.11 -4.51 36.84
C LEU A 190 -21.13 -3.11 37.45
N ALA A 191 -20.25 -2.80 38.41
CA ALA A 191 -20.09 -1.47 38.97
C ALA A 191 -19.60 -0.46 37.90
N GLN A 192 -18.63 -0.86 37.06
CA GLN A 192 -18.19 -0.05 35.92
C GLN A 192 -19.29 0.19 34.89
N ASP A 193 -20.09 -0.82 34.57
CA ASP A 193 -21.23 -0.66 33.66
C ASP A 193 -22.28 0.31 34.24
N VAL A 194 -22.56 0.24 35.55
CA VAL A 194 -23.48 1.16 36.23
C VAL A 194 -22.94 2.60 36.22
N GLU A 195 -21.64 2.79 36.37
CA GLU A 195 -21.01 4.11 36.29
C GLU A 195 -21.01 4.68 34.87
N GLY A 196 -20.85 3.82 33.85
CA GLY A 196 -21.06 4.15 32.44
C GLY A 196 -22.49 4.62 32.15
N VAL A 197 -23.49 3.86 32.59
CA VAL A 197 -24.92 4.21 32.43
C VAL A 197 -25.27 5.52 33.15
N LYS A 198 -24.64 5.79 34.31
CA LYS A 198 -24.80 7.07 35.03
C LYS A 198 -24.24 8.25 34.25
N GLY A 199 -23.10 8.05 33.56
CA GLY A 199 -22.52 9.03 32.64
C GLY A 199 -23.43 9.32 31.45
N ASP A 200 -23.97 8.28 30.82
CA ASP A 200 -24.90 8.41 29.69
C ASP A 200 -26.21 9.10 30.10
N LEU A 201 -26.73 8.81 31.29
CA LEU A 201 -27.93 9.44 31.83
C LEU A 201 -27.70 10.94 32.16
N ALA A 202 -26.51 11.30 32.66
CA ALA A 202 -26.15 12.69 32.90
C ALA A 202 -26.02 13.49 31.59
N ALA A 203 -25.48 12.87 30.54
CA ALA A 203 -25.43 13.43 29.20
C ALA A 203 -26.86 13.63 28.65
N LEU A 204 -27.75 12.64 28.81
CA LEU A 204 -29.14 12.74 28.38
C LEU A 204 -29.92 13.82 29.15
N ALA A 205 -29.71 13.95 30.46
CA ALA A 205 -30.31 15.02 31.27
C ALA A 205 -29.88 16.41 30.77
N THR A 206 -28.60 16.59 30.46
CA THR A 206 -28.05 17.82 29.87
C THR A 206 -28.69 18.11 28.50
N GLN A 207 -28.89 17.07 27.68
CA GLN A 207 -29.53 17.17 26.38
C GLN A 207 -31.01 17.56 26.49
N VAL A 208 -31.74 16.98 27.45
CA VAL A 208 -33.16 17.30 27.71
C VAL A 208 -33.31 18.73 28.22
N GLU A 209 -32.41 19.20 29.07
CA GLU A 209 -32.40 20.57 29.58
C GLU A 209 -32.09 21.58 28.46
N ALA A 210 -31.14 21.27 27.57
CA ALA A 210 -30.88 22.05 26.36
C ALA A 210 -32.09 22.10 25.41
N ASN A 211 -32.79 20.97 25.23
CA ASN A 211 -33.99 20.91 24.41
C ASN A 211 -35.16 21.70 25.05
N ALA A 212 -35.33 21.66 26.37
CA ALA A 212 -36.32 22.47 27.08
C ALA A 212 -36.05 23.96 26.92
N GLN A 213 -34.79 24.40 27.00
CA GLN A 213 -34.38 25.78 26.74
C GLN A 213 -34.63 26.17 25.28
N ALA A 214 -34.36 25.28 24.32
CA ALA A 214 -34.65 25.52 22.91
C ALA A 214 -36.15 25.67 22.62
N ILE A 215 -36.99 24.85 23.27
CA ILE A 215 -38.46 24.95 23.18
C ILE A 215 -38.97 26.25 23.80
N GLN A 216 -38.41 26.67 24.94
CA GLN A 216 -38.75 27.95 25.57
C GLN A 216 -38.39 29.12 24.66
N ALA A 217 -37.20 29.11 24.06
CA ALA A 217 -36.77 30.12 23.09
C ALA A 217 -37.66 30.15 21.83
N LEU A 218 -38.12 28.99 21.35
CA LEU A 218 -39.07 28.90 20.24
C LEU A 218 -40.44 29.47 20.60
N ASN A 219 -40.93 29.25 21.82
CA ASN A 219 -42.17 29.84 22.29
C ASN A 219 -42.06 31.37 22.45
N GLU A 220 -40.94 31.88 22.96
CA GLU A 220 -40.68 33.32 23.03
C GLU A 220 -40.59 33.94 21.62
N LEU A 221 -39.97 33.25 20.67
CA LEU A 221 -39.93 33.65 19.26
C LEU A 221 -41.34 33.65 18.63
N ALA A 222 -42.19 32.68 18.94
CA ALA A 222 -43.57 32.63 18.44
C ALA A 222 -44.45 33.75 19.02
N VAL A 223 -44.23 34.14 20.28
CA VAL A 223 -44.91 35.29 20.91
C VAL A 223 -44.46 36.59 20.28
N LEU A 224 -43.15 36.76 20.03
CA LEU A 224 -42.59 37.92 19.32
C LEU A 224 -43.11 38.01 17.89
N LEU A 225 -43.15 36.89 17.16
CA LEU A 225 -43.68 36.84 15.80
C LEU A 225 -45.16 37.24 15.74
N ASN A 226 -45.96 36.84 16.74
CA ASN A 226 -47.36 37.26 16.84
C ASN A 226 -47.50 38.77 17.15
N GLN A 227 -46.61 39.34 17.96
CA GLN A 227 -46.57 40.79 18.17
C GLN A 227 -46.16 41.56 16.90
N ASP A 228 -45.21 41.03 16.13
CA ASP A 228 -44.80 41.62 14.86
C ASP A 228 -45.92 41.56 13.81
N VAL A 229 -46.68 40.45 13.76
CA VAL A 229 -47.85 40.31 12.87
C VAL A 229 -48.94 41.31 13.24
N LEU A 230 -49.20 41.53 14.53
CA LEU A 230 -50.15 42.53 15.01
C LEU A 230 -49.70 43.95 14.68
N SER A 231 -48.42 44.27 14.90
CA SER A 231 -47.81 45.55 14.52
C SER A 231 -47.85 45.79 13.01
N LEU A 232 -47.61 44.75 12.21
CA LEU A 232 -47.76 44.79 10.75
C LEU A 232 -49.22 45.02 10.34
N GLN A 233 -50.18 44.38 10.99
CA GLN A 233 -51.60 44.62 10.76
C GLN A 233 -51.98 46.07 11.10
N ASP A 234 -51.49 46.62 12.20
CA ASP A 234 -51.74 48.02 12.58
C ASP A 234 -51.12 48.99 11.57
N ARG A 235 -49.90 48.72 11.10
CA ARG A 235 -49.21 49.51 10.06
C ARG A 235 -49.91 49.41 8.71
N VAL A 236 -50.40 48.24 8.31
CA VAL A 236 -51.18 48.05 7.08
C VAL A 236 -52.52 48.77 7.20
N THR A 237 -53.22 48.66 8.34
CA THR A 237 -54.46 49.38 8.61
C THR A 237 -54.25 50.89 8.57
N ALA A 238 -53.15 51.39 9.14
CA ALA A 238 -52.79 52.80 9.10
C ALA A 238 -52.43 53.27 7.67
N LEU A 239 -51.73 52.44 6.88
CA LEU A 239 -51.41 52.70 5.48
C LEU A 239 -52.66 52.68 4.59
N GLU A 240 -53.57 51.74 4.82
CA GLU A 240 -54.85 51.66 4.12
C GLU A 240 -55.74 52.85 4.45
N LYS A 241 -55.76 53.29 5.71
CA LYS A 241 -56.45 54.52 6.15
C LYS A 241 -55.80 55.77 5.54
N ALA A 242 -54.47 55.86 5.55
CA ALA A 242 -53.73 56.97 4.93
C ALA A 242 -53.89 57.00 3.39
N LEU A 243 -54.11 55.85 2.74
CA LEU A 243 -54.46 55.77 1.32
C LEU A 243 -55.93 56.13 1.06
N ALA A 244 -56.85 55.72 1.93
CA ALA A 244 -58.28 56.00 1.82
C ALA A 244 -58.61 57.49 2.06
N GLU A 245 -57.86 58.14 2.96
CA GLU A 245 -57.94 59.59 3.20
C GLU A 245 -57.27 60.41 2.08
N ARG A 246 -56.61 59.76 1.11
CA ARG A 246 -55.95 60.39 -0.05
C ARG A 246 -56.87 60.55 -1.27
N GLY A 247 -58.19 60.51 -1.07
CA GLY A 247 -59.19 60.86 -2.07
C GLY A 247 -59.27 62.36 -2.32
N GLU A 248 -58.82 62.79 -3.51
CA GLU A 248 -59.09 64.08 -4.19
C GLU A 248 -58.30 65.35 -3.79
N GLY A 249 -56.97 65.36 -4.05
CA GLY A 249 -56.09 66.49 -4.52
C GLY A 249 -55.93 67.80 -3.68
N PRO A 250 -55.03 68.77 -4.06
CA PRO A 250 -53.83 68.71 -4.91
C PRO A 250 -52.51 69.18 -4.20
N ALA A 251 -51.38 68.94 -4.89
CA ALA A 251 -50.05 69.58 -4.77
C ALA A 251 -49.25 69.47 -3.45
N ILE A 252 -48.12 68.76 -3.54
CA ILE A 252 -47.04 68.70 -2.53
C ILE A 252 -46.46 70.11 -2.36
N ASN A 253 -46.59 70.68 -1.16
CA ASN A 253 -45.84 71.85 -0.75
C ASN A 253 -44.57 71.36 -0.03
N LEU A 254 -43.41 71.59 -0.65
CA LEU A 254 -42.09 71.09 -0.23
C LEU A 254 -41.46 71.88 0.94
N ASP A 255 -42.18 72.86 1.50
CA ASP A 255 -41.64 73.79 2.50
C ASP A 255 -41.80 73.30 3.97
N GLU A 256 -42.32 72.09 4.20
CA GLU A 256 -42.56 71.56 5.56
C GLU A 256 -41.60 70.41 5.97
N LEU A 257 -40.45 70.28 5.30
CA LEU A 257 -39.41 69.26 5.59
C LEU A 257 -38.52 69.57 6.82
N ALA A 258 -39.05 70.21 7.86
CA ALA A 258 -38.26 70.57 9.04
C ALA A 258 -39.01 70.50 10.37
N SER A 259 -39.90 69.51 10.55
CA SER A 259 -40.46 69.19 11.86
C SER A 259 -39.77 67.95 12.46
N LYS A 260 -39.72 67.90 13.80
CA LYS A 260 -39.03 66.86 14.60
C LYS A 260 -39.56 65.43 14.37
N GLU A 261 -40.63 65.25 13.62
CA GLU A 261 -41.23 63.94 13.31
C GLU A 261 -40.38 63.13 12.32
N ASP A 262 -39.80 63.74 11.29
CA ASP A 262 -38.98 63.00 10.31
C ASP A 262 -37.64 62.52 10.90
N VAL A 263 -37.07 63.28 11.84
CA VAL A 263 -35.84 62.87 12.56
C VAL A 263 -36.12 61.72 13.51
N ALA A 264 -37.29 61.70 14.15
CA ALA A 264 -37.69 60.59 15.03
C ALA A 264 -37.92 59.30 14.22
N ALA A 265 -38.57 59.38 13.06
CA ALA A 265 -38.78 58.24 12.18
C ALA A 265 -37.46 57.67 11.62
N VAL A 266 -36.51 58.53 11.25
CA VAL A 266 -35.17 58.10 10.80
C VAL A 266 -34.37 57.49 11.95
N GLN A 267 -34.48 58.02 13.17
CA GLN A 267 -33.82 57.45 14.36
C GLN A 267 -34.41 56.10 14.76
N GLU A 268 -35.72 55.92 14.64
CA GLU A 268 -36.41 54.67 14.93
C GLU A 268 -36.07 53.60 13.88
N PHE A 269 -36.02 53.97 12.60
CA PHE A 269 -35.55 53.08 11.53
C PHE A 269 -34.07 52.71 11.70
N ALA A 270 -33.21 53.66 12.09
CA ALA A 270 -31.80 53.39 12.37
C ALA A 270 -31.60 52.49 13.60
N ALA A 271 -32.46 52.60 14.62
CA ALA A 271 -32.45 51.72 15.78
C ALA A 271 -32.89 50.28 15.41
N ALA A 272 -33.93 50.15 14.59
CA ALA A 272 -34.38 48.86 14.06
C ALA A 272 -33.28 48.17 13.22
N LEU A 273 -32.65 48.91 12.29
CA LEU A 273 -31.54 48.40 11.49
C LEU A 273 -30.33 47.97 12.34
N ARG A 274 -30.05 48.70 13.42
CA ARG A 274 -28.96 48.32 14.35
C ARG A 274 -29.31 47.04 15.11
N SER A 275 -30.57 46.86 15.50
CA SER A 275 -31.06 45.62 16.12
C SER A 275 -30.97 44.44 15.17
N ASP A 276 -31.41 44.60 13.93
CA ASP A 276 -31.35 43.56 12.89
C ASP A 276 -29.91 43.17 12.56
N LEU A 277 -28.98 44.14 12.54
CA LEU A 277 -27.57 43.88 12.31
C LEU A 277 -26.93 43.07 13.45
N VAL A 278 -27.30 43.36 14.70
CA VAL A 278 -26.84 42.59 15.88
C VAL A 278 -27.39 41.16 15.83
N SER A 279 -28.69 40.99 15.53
CA SER A 279 -29.32 39.68 15.37
C SER A 279 -28.66 38.87 14.24
N LEU A 280 -28.34 39.50 13.12
CA LEU A 280 -27.64 38.86 12.01
C LEU A 280 -26.21 38.46 12.40
N SER A 281 -25.49 39.30 13.13
CA SER A 281 -24.14 39.00 13.63
C SER A 281 -24.14 37.79 14.57
N GLU A 282 -25.12 37.69 15.46
CA GLU A 282 -25.27 36.54 16.36
C GLU A 282 -25.59 35.25 15.58
N LYS A 283 -26.45 35.33 14.56
CA LYS A 283 -26.75 34.21 13.67
C LYS A 283 -25.52 33.75 12.87
N VAL A 284 -24.72 34.69 12.35
CA VAL A 284 -23.47 34.39 11.64
C VAL A 284 -22.46 33.73 12.57
N SER A 285 -22.27 34.24 13.78
CA SER A 285 -21.35 33.65 14.75
C SER A 285 -21.78 32.23 15.18
N LYS A 286 -23.09 32.00 15.34
CA LYS A 286 -23.63 30.66 15.61
C LYS A 286 -23.41 29.71 14.44
N LEU A 287 -23.58 30.19 13.20
CA LEU A 287 -23.32 29.42 11.99
C LEU A 287 -21.83 29.08 11.85
N GLU A 288 -20.93 30.03 12.13
CA GLU A 288 -19.48 29.80 12.13
C GLU A 288 -19.08 28.74 13.16
N SER A 289 -19.65 28.77 14.36
CA SER A 289 -19.44 27.73 15.38
C SER A 289 -19.95 26.37 14.92
N GLN A 290 -21.15 26.31 14.32
CA GLN A 290 -21.70 25.06 13.78
C GLN A 290 -20.86 24.52 12.62
N VAL A 291 -20.35 25.37 11.74
CA VAL A 291 -19.43 24.99 10.64
C VAL A 291 -18.08 24.51 11.21
N ALA A 292 -17.56 25.13 12.27
CA ALA A 292 -16.36 24.67 12.93
C ALA A 292 -16.55 23.29 13.59
N ASP A 293 -17.72 23.01 14.16
CA ASP A 293 -18.06 21.70 14.71
C ASP A 293 -18.30 20.64 13.62
N LEU A 294 -18.95 21.00 12.51
CA LEU A 294 -19.10 20.16 11.32
C LEU A 294 -17.75 19.86 10.63
N SER A 295 -16.76 20.75 10.74
CA SER A 295 -15.42 20.52 10.20
C SER A 295 -14.62 19.45 10.96
N LYS A 296 -15.11 19.03 12.13
CA LYS A 296 -14.59 17.90 12.93
C LYS A 296 -15.12 16.54 12.45
N VAL A 297 -15.43 16.36 11.16
CA VAL A 297 -15.83 15.05 10.62
C VAL A 297 -14.74 14.03 10.96
N GLN A 298 -15.02 13.16 11.93
CA GLN A 298 -14.08 12.14 12.39
C GLN A 298 -13.64 11.24 11.24
N TYR A 299 -14.46 11.06 10.21
CA TYR A 299 -14.18 10.19 9.07
C TYR A 299 -14.37 10.89 7.72
N SER A 300 -13.34 10.92 6.88
CA SER A 300 -13.50 11.31 5.46
C SER A 300 -13.56 10.07 4.58
N ILE A 301 -14.55 10.00 3.71
CA ILE A 301 -14.68 8.96 2.67
C ILE A 301 -14.17 9.53 1.35
N LYS A 302 -13.40 8.73 0.61
CA LYS A 302 -13.03 9.03 -0.78
C LYS A 302 -13.10 7.76 -1.60
N GLY A 303 -13.50 7.87 -2.85
CA GLY A 303 -13.50 6.73 -3.75
C GLY A 303 -13.47 7.11 -5.22
N SER A 304 -13.27 6.08 -6.05
CA SER A 304 -13.47 6.18 -7.48
C SER A 304 -14.12 4.93 -8.03
N LEU A 305 -15.01 5.13 -9.00
CA LEU A 305 -15.58 4.06 -9.81
C LEU A 305 -15.02 4.20 -11.22
N THR A 306 -14.20 3.24 -11.63
CA THR A 306 -13.61 3.18 -12.97
C THR A 306 -14.22 2.03 -13.75
N ALA A 307 -14.94 2.36 -14.82
CA ALA A 307 -15.40 1.39 -15.80
C ALA A 307 -14.42 1.37 -16.97
N THR A 308 -13.89 0.19 -17.31
CA THR A 308 -13.03 -0.01 -18.47
C THR A 308 -13.64 -1.07 -19.38
N TYR A 309 -13.68 -0.80 -20.69
CA TYR A 309 -14.06 -1.79 -21.69
C TYR A 309 -13.02 -1.78 -22.80
N GLY A 310 -12.58 -2.94 -23.26
CA GLY A 310 -11.60 -3.00 -24.32
C GLY A 310 -11.54 -4.36 -25.00
N PHE A 311 -10.84 -4.37 -26.13
CA PHE A 311 -10.48 -5.60 -26.80
C PHE A 311 -9.07 -5.49 -27.38
N VAL A 312 -8.47 -6.66 -27.55
CA VAL A 312 -7.29 -6.84 -28.38
C VAL A 312 -7.69 -7.82 -29.50
N THR A 313 -7.06 -7.84 -30.66
CA THR A 313 -7.15 -9.03 -31.53
C THR A 313 -5.76 -9.31 -32.04
N LEU A 314 -5.29 -10.54 -31.86
CA LEU A 314 -3.97 -10.97 -32.32
C LEU A 314 -4.13 -12.04 -33.39
N ALA A 315 -3.41 -11.87 -34.50
CA ALA A 315 -3.18 -12.91 -35.49
C ALA A 315 -1.67 -13.10 -35.64
N GLY A 316 -1.18 -14.34 -35.62
CA GLY A 316 0.25 -14.65 -35.71
C GLY A 316 0.89 -14.94 -34.35
N THR A 317 2.20 -14.70 -34.27
CA THR A 317 3.06 -14.90 -33.10
C THR A 317 3.32 -13.60 -32.35
N ASP A 318 3.74 -13.74 -31.09
CA ASP A 318 3.98 -12.68 -30.11
C ASP A 318 4.93 -11.60 -30.60
N PHE A 319 4.63 -10.34 -30.28
CA PHE A 319 5.52 -9.21 -30.53
C PHE A 319 5.30 -8.07 -29.54
N ASP A 320 6.34 -7.26 -29.38
CA ASP A 320 6.45 -6.16 -28.42
C ASP A 320 6.28 -4.82 -29.14
N ILE A 321 5.15 -4.15 -28.87
CA ILE A 321 4.82 -2.85 -29.46
C ILE A 321 5.54 -1.68 -28.77
N ASP A 322 6.15 -1.89 -27.59
CA ASP A 322 6.95 -0.84 -26.92
C ASP A 322 8.21 -0.50 -27.72
N ARG A 323 8.56 -1.33 -28.71
CA ARG A 323 9.56 -1.03 -29.72
C ARG A 323 9.20 0.18 -30.58
N LEU A 324 7.93 0.57 -30.65
CA LEU A 324 7.48 1.73 -31.42
C LEU A 324 7.51 2.99 -30.56
N PHE A 325 6.73 3.03 -29.50
CA PHE A 325 6.58 4.13 -28.55
C PHE A 325 5.76 3.65 -27.35
N ALA A 326 5.80 4.37 -26.22
CA ALA A 326 4.97 4.01 -25.07
C ALA A 326 3.48 4.08 -25.43
N THR A 327 2.73 3.01 -25.11
CA THR A 327 1.29 2.92 -25.38
C THR A 327 0.49 2.66 -24.11
N PRO A 328 -0.80 3.06 -24.08
CA PRO A 328 -1.70 2.71 -22.98
C PRO A 328 -1.96 1.20 -22.81
N PHE A 329 -1.65 0.39 -23.82
CA PHE A 329 -2.00 -1.02 -23.89
C PHE A 329 -0.89 -1.94 -23.39
N SER A 330 0.35 -1.43 -23.31
CA SER A 330 1.53 -2.24 -23.07
C SER A 330 2.05 -2.13 -21.64
N THR A 331 2.40 -3.28 -21.08
CA THR A 331 3.26 -3.44 -19.89
C THR A 331 4.32 -4.53 -20.12
N GLY A 332 4.56 -4.91 -21.39
CA GLY A 332 5.38 -6.07 -21.76
C GLY A 332 4.96 -6.73 -23.10
N VAL A 333 5.34 -7.98 -23.28
CA VAL A 333 5.16 -8.78 -24.51
C VAL A 333 3.69 -9.23 -24.70
N PHE A 334 3.13 -9.17 -25.91
CA PHE A 334 1.80 -9.75 -26.22
C PHE A 334 1.91 -11.24 -26.59
N GLY A 335 1.17 -12.16 -25.95
CA GLY A 335 1.22 -13.58 -26.32
C GLY A 335 0.42 -14.64 -25.54
N PRO A 336 0.34 -15.92 -26.00
CA PRO A 336 -0.47 -17.00 -25.43
C PRO A 336 0.14 -17.67 -24.20
N THR A 337 1.39 -17.36 -23.82
CA THR A 337 2.01 -17.85 -22.58
C THR A 337 2.02 -16.76 -21.51
N GLY A 338 0.88 -16.60 -20.84
CA GLY A 338 0.81 -16.46 -19.38
C GLY A 338 1.46 -15.28 -18.66
N GLN A 339 2.06 -14.27 -19.30
CA GLN A 339 2.57 -13.08 -18.56
C GLN A 339 2.39 -11.78 -19.33
N VAL A 340 1.20 -11.18 -19.22
CA VAL A 340 0.98 -9.76 -19.58
C VAL A 340 0.14 -9.07 -18.51
N ALA A 341 0.71 -8.08 -17.82
CA ALA A 341 -0.02 -7.18 -16.93
C ALA A 341 -0.75 -6.08 -17.73
N SER A 342 -1.51 -6.42 -18.77
CA SER A 342 -2.44 -5.45 -19.36
C SER A 342 -3.70 -5.37 -18.49
N ASN A 343 -4.26 -4.17 -18.34
CA ASN A 343 -5.51 -3.94 -17.61
C ASN A 343 -6.74 -4.56 -18.32
N VAL A 344 -6.53 -5.27 -19.44
CA VAL A 344 -7.51 -6.10 -20.14
C VAL A 344 -7.14 -7.57 -19.89
N ARG A 345 -7.81 -8.22 -18.93
CA ARG A 345 -7.55 -9.63 -18.60
C ARG A 345 -8.07 -10.54 -19.71
N LEU A 346 -7.28 -11.56 -20.05
CA LEU A 346 -7.64 -12.62 -20.97
C LEU A 346 -7.73 -13.96 -20.25
N GLU A 347 -8.92 -14.53 -20.27
CA GLU A 347 -9.14 -15.97 -20.20
C GLU A 347 -10.10 -16.29 -21.35
N ASP A 348 -9.55 -16.65 -22.53
CA ASP A 348 -10.20 -17.43 -23.60
C ASP A 348 -9.25 -17.62 -24.80
N VAL A 349 -8.37 -18.62 -24.72
CA VAL A 349 -7.32 -18.91 -25.73
C VAL A 349 -7.86 -19.66 -26.96
N ALA A 350 -9.16 -19.95 -27.06
CA ALA A 350 -9.73 -20.67 -28.21
C ALA A 350 -10.56 -19.82 -29.17
N SER A 351 -11.16 -18.71 -28.74
CA SER A 351 -12.22 -18.02 -29.51
C SER A 351 -11.72 -16.92 -30.45
N ARG A 352 -10.45 -16.48 -30.34
CA ARG A 352 -9.89 -15.33 -31.10
C ARG A 352 -10.75 -14.05 -31.00
N GLN A 353 -11.61 -13.93 -29.99
CA GLN A 353 -12.45 -12.77 -29.70
C GLN A 353 -12.12 -12.28 -28.29
N LEU A 354 -11.27 -11.26 -28.18
CA LEU A 354 -10.80 -10.76 -26.88
C LEU A 354 -11.71 -9.63 -26.38
N THR A 355 -12.94 -9.89 -25.96
CA THR A 355 -13.82 -8.84 -25.38
C THR A 355 -13.76 -8.87 -23.85
N GLY A 356 -13.52 -7.73 -23.21
CA GLY A 356 -13.49 -7.65 -21.74
C GLY A 356 -13.88 -6.27 -21.20
N GLY A 357 -14.77 -6.27 -20.22
CA GLY A 357 -15.07 -5.11 -19.37
C GLY A 357 -14.67 -5.37 -17.92
N SER A 358 -14.17 -4.35 -17.25
CA SER A 358 -13.92 -4.34 -15.82
C SER A 358 -14.55 -3.12 -15.14
N LEU A 359 -14.95 -3.32 -13.89
CA LEU A 359 -15.38 -2.25 -13.00
C LEU A 359 -14.46 -2.28 -11.79
N THR A 360 -13.77 -1.19 -11.50
CA THR A 360 -12.95 -1.04 -10.30
C THR A 360 -13.61 -0.03 -9.38
N LEU A 361 -13.89 -0.43 -8.16
CA LEU A 361 -14.32 0.45 -7.08
C LEU A 361 -13.18 0.60 -6.09
N ASP A 362 -12.62 1.80 -6.02
CA ASP A 362 -11.73 2.22 -4.95
C ASP A 362 -12.55 2.90 -3.87
N PHE A 363 -12.39 2.46 -2.62
CA PHE A 363 -13.05 3.02 -1.47
C PHE A 363 -12.06 3.19 -0.33
N GLY A 364 -12.04 4.36 0.30
CA GLY A 364 -11.15 4.68 1.40
C GLY A 364 -11.87 5.47 2.49
N VAL A 365 -11.66 5.07 3.74
CA VAL A 365 -12.09 5.79 4.93
C VAL A 365 -10.86 6.21 5.70
N LYS A 366 -10.78 7.50 6.03
CA LYS A 366 -9.73 8.04 6.89
C LYS A 366 -10.33 8.58 8.17
N ASN A 367 -9.84 8.11 9.31
CA ASN A 367 -10.13 8.69 10.61
C ASN A 367 -9.19 9.89 10.86
N ASN A 368 -9.75 11.09 10.97
CA ASN A 368 -9.00 12.33 11.17
C ASN A 368 -8.68 12.61 12.66
N ALA A 369 -9.28 11.83 13.59
CA ALA A 369 -9.03 11.91 15.02
C ALA A 369 -9.00 10.51 15.66
N PRO A 370 -8.03 9.65 15.30
CA PRO A 370 -7.92 8.30 15.86
C PRO A 370 -7.66 8.34 17.37
N ALA A 371 -8.19 7.37 18.11
CA ALA A 371 -8.00 7.25 19.56
C ALA A 371 -6.50 7.20 19.93
N ALA A 372 -6.14 7.85 21.04
CA ALA A 372 -4.75 7.96 21.48
C ALA A 372 -4.20 6.67 22.11
N THR A 373 -5.09 5.79 22.58
CA THR A 373 -4.78 4.55 23.31
C THR A 373 -5.58 3.38 22.74
N GLY A 374 -5.08 2.17 22.90
CA GLY A 374 -5.67 0.96 22.30
C GLY A 374 -5.36 0.85 20.82
N VAL A 375 -6.16 0.04 20.11
CA VAL A 375 -6.05 -0.15 18.66
C VAL A 375 -6.86 0.94 17.95
N ALA A 376 -6.17 1.88 17.29
CA ALA A 376 -6.79 2.99 16.58
C ALA A 376 -6.48 2.92 15.08
N VAL A 377 -7.48 2.60 14.26
CA VAL A 377 -7.37 2.59 12.79
C VAL A 377 -7.48 4.02 12.27
N SER A 378 -6.45 4.49 11.56
CA SER A 378 -6.40 5.84 10.96
C SER A 378 -6.84 5.85 9.50
N GLU A 379 -6.64 4.74 8.78
CA GLU A 379 -6.97 4.64 7.36
C GLU A 379 -7.33 3.19 7.02
N ALA A 380 -8.40 3.02 6.26
CA ALA A 380 -8.80 1.75 5.67
C ALA A 380 -9.13 1.98 4.19
N THR A 381 -8.51 1.22 3.30
CA THR A 381 -8.84 1.27 1.87
C THR A 381 -9.13 -0.12 1.33
N VAL A 382 -10.04 -0.19 0.38
CA VAL A 382 -10.43 -1.41 -0.31
C VAL A 382 -10.58 -1.09 -1.78
N GLN A 383 -10.04 -1.97 -2.62
CA GLN A 383 -10.28 -1.96 -4.06
C GLN A 383 -11.01 -3.25 -4.43
N ILE A 384 -12.21 -3.11 -4.98
CA ILE A 384 -12.99 -4.22 -5.51
C ILE A 384 -12.91 -4.17 -7.03
N LEU A 385 -12.63 -5.31 -7.65
CA LEU A 385 -12.61 -5.47 -9.08
C LEU A 385 -13.73 -6.43 -9.50
N ALA A 386 -14.62 -5.98 -10.38
CA ALA A 386 -15.49 -6.85 -11.14
C ALA A 386 -14.86 -7.10 -12.51
N SER A 387 -14.59 -8.36 -12.85
CA SER A 387 -14.18 -8.78 -14.19
C SER A 387 -15.35 -9.46 -14.90
N ALA A 388 -15.49 -9.22 -16.21
CA ALA A 388 -16.50 -9.77 -17.14
C ALA A 388 -17.75 -8.89 -17.38
N ILE A 389 -17.60 -7.95 -18.32
CA ILE A 389 -18.66 -7.65 -19.31
C ILE A 389 -18.18 -8.20 -20.66
N ALA A 390 -18.00 -9.50 -20.76
CA ALA A 390 -17.73 -10.19 -22.02
C ALA A 390 -19.03 -10.83 -22.51
N SER A 391 -19.24 -10.90 -23.83
CA SER A 391 -20.39 -11.59 -24.40
C SER A 391 -20.31 -13.09 -24.10
N GLY A 392 -21.08 -13.58 -23.12
CA GLY A 392 -21.25 -15.02 -22.86
C GLY A 392 -20.92 -15.52 -21.45
N ALA A 393 -20.31 -14.70 -20.58
CA ALA A 393 -20.14 -15.07 -19.17
C ALA A 393 -21.44 -14.75 -18.41
N PRO A 394 -22.14 -15.74 -17.81
CA PRO A 394 -23.47 -15.52 -17.22
C PRO A 394 -23.46 -14.69 -15.92
N THR A 395 -22.29 -14.51 -15.29
CA THR A 395 -22.14 -13.78 -14.02
C THR A 395 -20.80 -13.04 -13.95
N PRO A 396 -20.77 -11.76 -13.51
CA PRO A 396 -19.53 -11.02 -13.27
C PRO A 396 -18.81 -11.58 -12.05
N ASN A 397 -17.48 -11.76 -12.14
CA ASN A 397 -16.65 -12.19 -11.03
C ASN A 397 -16.23 -10.97 -10.21
N LEU A 398 -16.76 -10.83 -9.00
CA LEU A 398 -16.35 -9.82 -8.01
C LEU A 398 -15.16 -10.34 -7.21
N ARG A 399 -14.08 -9.55 -7.12
CA ARG A 399 -12.88 -9.91 -6.38
C ARG A 399 -12.39 -8.73 -5.54
N LEU A 400 -11.95 -9.04 -4.32
CA LEU A 400 -11.16 -8.10 -3.54
C LEU A 400 -9.76 -8.03 -4.16
N ASN A 401 -9.42 -6.90 -4.77
CA ASN A 401 -8.13 -6.71 -5.44
C ASN A 401 -7.07 -6.33 -4.41
N THR A 402 -7.32 -5.26 -3.66
CA THR A 402 -6.44 -4.84 -2.56
C THR A 402 -7.25 -4.42 -1.34
N ALA A 403 -6.70 -4.65 -0.15
CA ALA A 403 -7.21 -4.05 1.07
C ALA A 403 -6.04 -3.55 1.90
N THR A 404 -6.14 -2.34 2.44
CA THR A 404 -5.13 -1.79 3.34
C THR A 404 -5.77 -1.28 4.62
N LEU A 405 -5.09 -1.53 5.73
CA LEU A 405 -5.40 -0.96 7.03
C LEU A 405 -4.13 -0.30 7.56
N LYS A 406 -4.24 0.92 8.08
CA LYS A 406 -3.17 1.60 8.81
C LYS A 406 -3.72 2.19 10.09
N GLY A 407 -2.92 2.19 11.12
CA GLY A 407 -3.32 2.72 12.41
C GLY A 407 -2.19 2.71 13.42
N THR A 408 -2.57 2.80 14.68
CA THR A 408 -1.65 2.66 15.81
C THR A 408 -2.20 1.72 16.87
N VAL A 409 -1.30 1.07 17.62
CA VAL A 409 -1.61 0.39 18.89
C VAL A 409 -0.87 1.16 19.99
N ASP A 410 -1.60 1.85 20.86
CA ASP A 410 -1.03 2.73 21.90
C ASP A 410 -0.05 3.79 21.33
N GLY A 411 -0.41 4.32 20.16
CA GLY A 411 0.40 5.30 19.41
C GLY A 411 1.61 4.70 18.67
N GLN A 412 1.73 3.37 18.59
CA GLN A 412 2.77 2.67 17.83
C GLN A 412 2.22 2.23 16.47
N PRO A 413 2.81 2.64 15.32
CA PRO A 413 2.22 2.41 14.00
C PRO A 413 2.07 0.93 13.65
N PHE A 414 0.99 0.60 12.94
CA PHE A 414 0.85 -0.68 12.25
C PHE A 414 0.25 -0.49 10.85
N SER A 415 0.50 -1.45 9.97
CA SER A 415 -0.14 -1.56 8.67
C SER A 415 -0.43 -3.01 8.32
N VAL A 416 -1.55 -3.28 7.66
CA VAL A 416 -1.89 -4.57 7.07
C VAL A 416 -2.27 -4.34 5.62
N VAL A 417 -1.64 -5.05 4.70
CA VAL A 417 -1.89 -4.95 3.26
C VAL A 417 -2.19 -6.33 2.72
N TYR A 418 -3.39 -6.51 2.20
CA TYR A 418 -3.73 -7.66 1.38
C TYR A 418 -3.63 -7.28 -0.10
N HIS A 419 -3.03 -8.16 -0.89
CA HIS A 419 -3.07 -8.06 -2.34
C HIS A 419 -3.36 -9.43 -2.96
N TRP A 420 -4.28 -9.45 -3.90
CA TRP A 420 -4.73 -10.70 -4.52
C TRP A 420 -3.72 -11.34 -5.51
N ARG A 421 -2.97 -10.55 -6.30
CA ARG A 421 -1.96 -11.06 -7.27
C ARG A 421 -0.53 -10.61 -7.08
N ALA A 422 -0.25 -9.54 -6.37
CA ALA A 422 1.07 -8.89 -6.40
C ALA A 422 1.48 -8.41 -5.01
N SER A 423 1.41 -9.30 -4.02
CA SER A 423 1.94 -9.02 -2.69
C SER A 423 3.45 -8.73 -2.77
N SER A 424 3.83 -7.53 -2.35
CA SER A 424 5.19 -6.99 -2.48
C SER A 424 5.84 -6.87 -1.11
N PHE A 425 6.93 -7.61 -0.88
CA PHE A 425 7.66 -7.63 0.39
C PHE A 425 9.14 -7.98 0.20
N ARG A 426 9.97 -7.66 1.19
CA ARG A 426 11.40 -7.97 1.23
C ARG A 426 11.86 -8.22 2.66
N PHE A 427 12.48 -9.36 2.94
CA PHE A 427 13.10 -9.61 4.25
C PHE A 427 14.56 -9.16 4.27
N ASN A 428 15.36 -9.61 3.31
CA ASN A 428 16.73 -9.12 3.13
C ASN A 428 17.18 -9.22 1.66
N ASP A 429 18.47 -9.24 1.37
CA ASP A 429 18.99 -9.27 0.00
C ASP A 429 18.88 -10.63 -0.70
N TYR A 430 18.68 -11.71 0.08
CA TYR A 430 18.63 -13.09 -0.40
C TYR A 430 17.42 -13.89 0.11
N LEU A 431 16.53 -13.29 0.90
CA LEU A 431 15.36 -13.95 1.46
C LEU A 431 14.09 -13.13 1.17
N PHE A 432 13.10 -13.78 0.55
CA PHE A 432 11.81 -13.18 0.17
C PHE A 432 11.94 -11.84 -0.57
N VAL A 433 12.70 -11.77 -1.66
CA VAL A 433 13.02 -10.50 -2.38
C VAL A 433 11.94 -9.99 -3.35
N ASN A 434 10.68 -10.27 -3.09
CA ASN A 434 9.56 -10.07 -4.03
C ASN A 434 9.26 -8.61 -4.38
N ARG A 435 9.81 -7.63 -3.62
CA ARG A 435 9.62 -6.20 -3.84
C ARG A 435 10.18 -5.69 -5.18
N SER A 436 11.11 -6.41 -5.79
CA SER A 436 11.77 -6.00 -7.03
C SER A 436 11.10 -6.52 -8.31
N ASP A 437 9.84 -6.99 -8.25
CA ASP A 437 9.02 -7.36 -9.42
C ASP A 437 8.15 -6.16 -9.87
N PRO A 438 8.70 -5.19 -10.63
CA PRO A 438 7.97 -3.96 -11.01
C PRO A 438 6.80 -4.21 -11.95
N ALA A 439 6.70 -5.41 -12.54
CA ALA A 439 5.71 -5.73 -13.54
C ALA A 439 4.60 -6.67 -13.01
N GLY A 440 4.66 -7.06 -11.72
CA GLY A 440 3.68 -7.95 -11.10
C GLY A 440 3.43 -9.21 -11.92
N ARG A 441 4.51 -9.73 -12.54
CA ARG A 441 4.42 -10.75 -13.60
C ARG A 441 3.97 -12.10 -13.07
N GLU A 442 4.13 -12.31 -11.77
CA GLU A 442 3.95 -13.58 -11.10
C GLU A 442 2.89 -13.45 -10.00
N HIS A 443 2.08 -14.49 -9.80
CA HIS A 443 0.90 -14.47 -8.91
C HIS A 443 1.26 -14.70 -7.45
N ARG A 444 1.11 -13.66 -6.61
CA ARG A 444 1.33 -13.69 -5.15
C ARG A 444 0.12 -13.12 -4.42
N GLN A 445 -0.79 -14.01 -4.05
CA GLN A 445 -1.89 -13.66 -3.16
C GLN A 445 -1.38 -13.66 -1.72
N GLY A 446 -1.76 -12.68 -0.91
CA GLY A 446 -1.39 -12.72 0.50
C GLY A 446 -1.52 -11.41 1.26
N VAL A 447 -1.09 -11.47 2.52
CA VAL A 447 -1.11 -10.39 3.48
C VAL A 447 0.32 -10.07 3.91
N VAL A 448 0.63 -8.77 3.97
CA VAL A 448 1.84 -8.20 4.58
C VAL A 448 1.39 -7.34 5.75
N ALA A 449 1.71 -7.75 6.97
CA ALA A 449 1.43 -7.00 8.18
C ALA A 449 2.74 -6.49 8.80
N THR A 450 2.79 -5.21 9.15
CA THR A 450 3.95 -4.57 9.79
C THR A 450 3.52 -3.84 11.05
N PHE A 451 4.28 -4.00 12.12
CA PHE A 451 4.12 -3.28 13.39
C PHE A 451 5.43 -2.59 13.76
N GLN A 452 5.37 -1.31 14.13
CA GLN A 452 6.51 -0.50 14.52
C GLN A 452 6.43 -0.16 16.01
N GLY A 453 7.08 -0.97 16.83
CA GLY A 453 7.15 -0.84 18.27
C GLY A 453 8.12 0.24 18.75
N THR A 454 8.02 1.47 18.25
CA THR A 454 9.01 2.54 18.51
C THR A 454 9.17 2.91 20.00
N LYS A 455 8.14 2.66 20.82
CA LYS A 455 8.14 2.93 22.28
C LYS A 455 8.56 1.70 23.11
N LEU A 456 8.70 0.52 22.49
CA LEU A 456 9.14 -0.69 23.17
C LEU A 456 10.68 -0.77 23.24
N PRO A 457 11.25 -1.53 24.20
CA PRO A 457 12.69 -1.76 24.26
C PRO A 457 13.25 -2.25 22.92
N LEU A 458 14.39 -1.68 22.50
CA LEU A 458 15.07 -1.94 21.22
C LEU A 458 14.26 -1.53 19.96
N SER A 459 13.15 -0.79 20.11
CA SER A 459 12.30 -0.26 19.05
C SER A 459 12.02 -1.26 17.90
N PRO A 460 11.45 -2.45 18.19
CA PRO A 460 11.27 -3.51 17.21
C PRO A 460 10.34 -3.11 16.06
N GLU A 461 10.70 -3.47 14.83
CA GLU A 461 9.82 -3.50 13.68
C GLU A 461 9.58 -4.96 13.30
N VAL A 462 8.33 -5.41 13.38
CA VAL A 462 7.95 -6.80 13.07
C VAL A 462 7.12 -6.80 11.79
N THR A 463 7.55 -7.57 10.80
CA THR A 463 6.81 -7.82 9.55
C THR A 463 6.44 -9.30 9.49
N VAL A 464 5.17 -9.59 9.24
CA VAL A 464 4.64 -10.94 9.00
C VAL A 464 4.08 -10.98 7.59
N VAL A 465 4.40 -12.04 6.85
CA VAL A 465 3.86 -12.29 5.51
C VAL A 465 3.23 -13.67 5.47
N LEU A 466 2.09 -13.79 4.80
CA LEU A 466 1.41 -15.07 4.57
C LEU A 466 0.63 -15.03 3.26
N GLY A 467 0.56 -16.16 2.53
CA GLY A 467 -0.22 -16.24 1.31
C GLY A 467 0.08 -17.46 0.46
N THR A 468 -0.27 -17.41 -0.82
CA THR A 468 -0.03 -18.48 -1.81
C THR A 468 0.52 -17.89 -3.12
N SER A 469 1.31 -18.69 -3.84
CA SER A 469 1.82 -18.40 -5.17
C SER A 469 1.16 -19.22 -6.30
N SER A 470 -0.04 -19.74 -6.08
CA SER A 470 -0.75 -20.52 -7.11
C SER A 470 -1.26 -19.64 -8.24
N ASP A 471 -1.13 -20.10 -9.49
CA ASP A 471 -1.66 -19.41 -10.67
C ASP A 471 -3.21 -19.42 -10.75
N GLY A 472 -3.85 -20.22 -9.90
CA GLY A 472 -5.30 -20.41 -9.85
C GLY A 472 -6.00 -19.46 -8.88
N ASP A 473 -7.24 -19.12 -9.21
CA ASP A 473 -8.17 -18.39 -8.33
C ASP A 473 -8.76 -19.37 -7.30
N SER A 474 -7.91 -20.04 -6.52
CA SER A 474 -8.35 -21.03 -5.52
C SER A 474 -9.22 -20.40 -4.43
N GLY A 475 -9.16 -19.07 -4.27
CA GLY A 475 -9.86 -18.33 -3.23
C GLY A 475 -9.31 -18.63 -1.82
N ASP A 476 -8.28 -19.46 -1.72
CA ASP A 476 -7.72 -19.95 -0.47
C ASP A 476 -6.33 -19.34 -0.24
N ILE A 477 -6.22 -18.50 0.79
CA ILE A 477 -4.94 -17.89 1.21
C ILE A 477 -4.01 -18.95 1.82
N PHE A 478 -4.52 -20.14 2.16
CA PHE A 478 -3.78 -21.28 2.72
C PHE A 478 -3.76 -22.50 1.78
N GLY A 479 -4.05 -22.31 0.49
CA GLY A 479 -4.01 -23.37 -0.51
C GLY A 479 -2.59 -23.82 -0.89
N ASP A 480 -2.50 -24.69 -1.89
CA ASP A 480 -1.24 -25.22 -2.43
C ASP A 480 -0.25 -24.09 -2.76
N ARG A 481 1.06 -24.35 -2.57
CA ARG A 481 2.15 -23.36 -2.73
C ARG A 481 2.06 -22.18 -1.76
N GLY A 482 1.71 -22.47 -0.50
CA GLY A 482 1.65 -21.50 0.57
C GLY A 482 3.03 -20.95 0.96
N TYR A 483 3.10 -19.69 1.36
CA TYR A 483 4.28 -19.08 1.97
C TYR A 483 3.94 -18.42 3.29
N PHE A 484 4.89 -18.43 4.21
CA PHE A 484 4.85 -17.75 5.49
C PHE A 484 6.21 -17.15 5.81
N GLY A 485 6.24 -16.00 6.45
CA GLY A 485 7.46 -15.57 7.12
C GLY A 485 7.25 -14.50 8.15
N ILE A 486 8.25 -14.35 8.99
CA ILE A 486 8.36 -13.30 10.00
C ILE A 486 9.75 -12.70 9.95
N ARG A 487 9.80 -11.37 10.00
CA ARG A 487 11.01 -10.57 10.19
C ARG A 487 10.84 -9.69 11.40
N ALA A 488 11.82 -9.70 12.29
CA ALA A 488 11.87 -8.80 13.45
C ALA A 488 13.19 -8.03 13.41
N ALA A 489 13.12 -6.72 13.16
CA ALA A 489 14.25 -5.80 13.15
C ALA A 489 14.29 -5.00 14.45
N PHE A 490 15.47 -4.81 15.01
CA PHE A 490 15.73 -4.18 16.30
C PHE A 490 16.81 -3.11 16.15
N LYS A 491 16.75 -2.11 17.02
CA LYS A 491 17.73 -1.04 17.17
C LYS A 491 18.28 -1.04 18.60
N PRO A 492 19.17 -1.99 18.95
CA PRO A 492 19.60 -2.19 20.33
C PRO A 492 20.45 -1.05 20.89
N LEU A 493 21.12 -0.31 20.02
CA LEU A 493 21.95 0.86 20.33
C LEU A 493 22.05 1.76 19.11
N GLU A 494 22.43 3.02 19.32
CA GLU A 494 22.55 4.00 18.24
C GLU A 494 23.51 3.51 17.15
N GLY A 495 23.09 3.63 15.88
CA GLY A 495 23.89 3.17 14.74
C GLY A 495 23.87 1.66 14.49
N LEU A 496 23.30 0.83 15.37
CA LEU A 496 23.15 -0.62 15.14
C LEU A 496 21.70 -0.99 14.79
N THR A 497 21.52 -1.64 13.64
CA THR A 497 20.30 -2.37 13.28
C THR A 497 20.61 -3.85 13.17
N LEU A 498 19.75 -4.69 13.73
CA LEU A 498 19.82 -6.16 13.63
C LEU A 498 18.43 -6.69 13.28
N ALA A 499 18.33 -7.67 12.38
CA ALA A 499 17.08 -8.30 12.03
C ALA A 499 17.22 -9.83 12.05
N LEU A 500 16.18 -10.48 12.57
CA LEU A 500 16.01 -11.92 12.55
C LEU A 500 14.87 -12.26 11.61
N ASN A 501 15.07 -13.26 10.76
CA ASN A 501 14.15 -13.63 9.71
C ASN A 501 13.89 -15.14 9.76
N TYR A 502 12.64 -15.52 9.54
CA TYR A 502 12.23 -16.91 9.32
C TYR A 502 11.24 -16.95 8.16
N ALA A 503 11.42 -17.93 7.28
CA ALA A 503 10.55 -18.11 6.11
C ALA A 503 10.26 -19.60 5.89
N LEU A 504 9.06 -19.85 5.36
CA LEU A 504 8.55 -21.14 4.89
C LEU A 504 7.91 -20.92 3.52
N ALA A 505 8.17 -21.82 2.59
CA ALA A 505 7.51 -21.86 1.30
C ALA A 505 7.26 -23.32 0.92
N ASP A 506 5.99 -23.66 0.69
CA ASP A 506 5.54 -24.92 0.13
C ASP A 506 5.73 -24.86 -1.39
N THR A 507 6.37 -25.89 -1.94
CA THR A 507 6.58 -26.01 -3.38
C THR A 507 6.26 -27.44 -3.85
N GLU A 508 5.65 -27.55 -5.03
CA GLU A 508 4.99 -28.78 -5.51
C GLU A 508 5.77 -30.10 -5.32
N PRO A 509 5.04 -31.23 -5.15
CA PRO A 509 5.64 -32.53 -4.86
C PRO A 509 6.62 -33.01 -5.95
N LEU A 510 7.61 -33.79 -5.49
CA LEU A 510 8.75 -34.41 -6.21
C LEU A 510 8.42 -35.26 -7.47
N THR A 511 7.20 -35.21 -8.01
CA THR A 511 6.75 -36.05 -9.14
C THR A 511 7.14 -35.51 -10.52
N ALA A 512 7.56 -34.24 -10.64
CA ALA A 512 8.08 -33.70 -11.90
C ALA A 512 9.54 -34.10 -12.12
N THR A 513 9.95 -34.35 -13.37
CA THR A 513 11.35 -34.63 -13.73
C THR A 513 11.86 -33.51 -14.64
N PRO A 514 12.94 -32.78 -14.28
CA PRO A 514 13.74 -32.93 -13.06
C PRO A 514 12.95 -32.57 -11.78
N PRO A 515 13.36 -33.06 -10.59
CA PRO A 515 12.58 -32.94 -9.35
C PRO A 515 12.07 -31.52 -9.11
N ALA A 516 10.74 -31.38 -9.04
CA ALA A 516 10.10 -30.15 -8.55
C ALA A 516 10.47 -29.96 -7.08
N ASN A 517 10.81 -28.72 -6.77
CA ASN A 517 11.46 -28.23 -5.58
C ASN A 517 10.75 -28.71 -4.30
N PRO A 518 11.42 -29.36 -3.33
CA PRO A 518 10.77 -29.73 -2.06
C PRO A 518 10.45 -28.48 -1.25
N ASP A 519 9.41 -28.51 -0.41
CA ASP A 519 9.12 -27.48 0.60
C ASP A 519 10.42 -26.97 1.23
N ARG A 520 10.55 -25.66 1.46
CA ARG A 520 11.78 -25.09 2.05
C ARG A 520 11.48 -24.25 3.26
N SER A 521 12.51 -24.15 4.09
CA SER A 521 12.54 -23.30 5.26
C SER A 521 13.88 -22.56 5.33
N ALA A 522 13.88 -21.33 5.83
CA ALA A 522 15.11 -20.56 6.02
C ALA A 522 15.11 -19.77 7.32
N LEU A 523 16.32 -19.60 7.85
CA LEU A 523 16.66 -18.65 8.89
C LEU A 523 17.61 -17.60 8.32
N GLY A 524 17.40 -16.34 8.68
CA GLY A 524 18.26 -15.25 8.24
C GLY A 524 18.57 -14.27 9.36
N VAL A 525 19.78 -13.74 9.37
CA VAL A 525 20.19 -12.60 10.19
C VAL A 525 20.78 -11.55 9.26
N ASP A 526 20.36 -10.31 9.39
CA ASP A 526 20.95 -9.17 8.70
C ASP A 526 21.11 -7.98 9.62
N GLY A 527 22.05 -7.08 9.34
CA GLY A 527 22.27 -5.93 10.19
C GLY A 527 23.20 -4.89 9.59
N THR A 528 23.21 -3.71 10.22
CA THR A 528 24.12 -2.62 9.90
C THR A 528 24.62 -1.97 11.17
N LEU A 529 25.92 -1.75 11.29
CA LEU A 529 26.57 -1.07 12.40
C LEU A 529 27.34 0.14 11.89
N LYS A 530 26.91 1.35 12.27
CA LYS A 530 27.66 2.59 12.07
C LYS A 530 28.67 2.80 13.19
N LEU A 531 29.93 3.00 12.83
CA LEU A 531 31.07 3.29 13.71
C LEU A 531 31.76 4.57 13.20
N GLY A 532 31.25 5.73 13.59
CA GLY A 532 31.75 7.02 13.10
C GLY A 532 31.62 7.14 11.57
N ASP A 533 32.74 7.34 10.88
CA ASP A 533 32.82 7.42 9.41
C ASP A 533 32.74 6.06 8.72
N PHE A 534 32.60 4.97 9.47
CA PHE A 534 32.46 3.61 8.95
C PHE A 534 31.07 3.03 9.16
N SER A 535 30.70 2.11 8.30
CA SER A 535 29.50 1.29 8.36
C SER A 535 29.86 -0.14 8.00
N VAL A 536 29.41 -1.09 8.81
CA VAL A 536 29.52 -2.53 8.53
C VAL A 536 28.12 -3.07 8.28
N LYS A 537 27.86 -3.65 7.11
CA LYS A 537 26.65 -4.40 6.78
C LYS A 537 26.98 -5.89 6.81
N GLY A 538 26.12 -6.70 7.41
CA GLY A 538 26.29 -8.15 7.45
C GLY A 538 24.99 -8.86 7.15
N LEU A 539 25.08 -10.03 6.52
CA LEU A 539 23.95 -10.91 6.25
C LEU A 539 24.41 -12.36 6.32
N PHE A 540 23.59 -13.23 6.90
CA PHE A 540 23.70 -14.68 6.82
C PHE A 540 22.29 -15.24 6.63
N VAL A 541 22.09 -16.08 5.62
CA VAL A 541 20.86 -16.84 5.41
C VAL A 541 21.23 -18.29 5.19
N THR A 542 20.51 -19.18 5.86
CA THR A 542 20.56 -20.62 5.65
C THR A 542 19.18 -21.11 5.28
N SER A 543 19.10 -21.89 4.21
CA SER A 543 17.86 -22.50 3.74
C SER A 543 18.04 -23.99 3.55
N ARG A 544 16.96 -24.77 3.71
CA ARG A 544 16.99 -26.23 3.51
C ARG A 544 15.62 -26.76 3.10
N PRO A 545 15.55 -27.96 2.52
CA PRO A 545 14.29 -28.69 2.39
C PRO A 545 13.61 -28.91 3.75
N ALA A 546 12.32 -28.64 3.84
CA ALA A 546 11.49 -28.72 5.03
C ALA A 546 10.93 -30.14 5.21
N THR A 547 11.82 -31.11 5.41
CA THR A 547 11.42 -32.50 5.70
C THR A 547 11.10 -32.67 7.20
N GLY A 548 9.81 -32.68 7.55
CA GLY A 548 9.33 -33.01 8.90
C GLY A 548 9.51 -31.90 9.94
N ILE A 549 10.63 -31.88 10.69
CA ILE A 549 10.82 -30.96 11.82
C ILE A 549 11.41 -29.63 11.32
N TYR A 550 10.59 -28.57 11.34
CA TYR A 550 10.90 -27.25 10.78
C TYR A 550 12.02 -26.44 11.48
N PHE A 551 12.67 -26.95 12.53
CA PHE A 551 13.62 -26.18 13.38
C PHE A 551 14.92 -26.91 13.75
N ARG A 552 15.47 -27.77 12.88
CA ARG A 552 16.72 -28.51 13.17
C ARG A 552 17.71 -28.39 12.01
N ASP A 553 19.00 -28.66 12.25
CA ASP A 553 19.98 -28.94 11.20
C ASP A 553 20.22 -27.82 10.15
N TYR A 554 19.81 -26.57 10.41
CA TYR A 554 20.07 -25.40 9.54
C TYR A 554 21.55 -25.08 9.32
N PHE A 555 22.42 -25.63 10.16
CA PHE A 555 23.87 -25.45 10.09
C PHE A 555 24.58 -26.74 9.65
N ASP A 556 23.84 -27.70 9.09
CA ASP A 556 24.40 -28.86 8.40
C ASP A 556 24.58 -28.54 6.90
N PRO A 557 25.82 -28.44 6.39
CA PRO A 557 26.10 -28.08 5.00
C PRO A 557 25.75 -29.20 4.00
N THR A 558 25.42 -30.41 4.46
CA THR A 558 25.03 -31.53 3.59
C THR A 558 23.58 -31.43 3.11
N ILE A 559 22.76 -30.65 3.82
CA ILE A 559 21.31 -30.52 3.55
C ILE A 559 20.85 -29.06 3.50
N SER A 560 21.70 -28.10 3.87
CA SER A 560 21.39 -26.67 3.87
C SER A 560 22.25 -25.91 2.86
N ASN A 561 21.68 -24.86 2.27
CA ASN A 561 22.31 -23.94 1.35
C ASN A 561 22.46 -22.58 2.01
N TRP A 562 23.66 -22.01 1.95
CA TRP A 562 23.99 -20.79 2.69
C TRP A 562 24.33 -19.64 1.77
N VAL A 563 24.02 -18.44 2.23
CA VAL A 563 24.57 -17.21 1.70
C VAL A 563 24.96 -16.32 2.86
N TYR A 564 26.14 -15.73 2.77
CA TYR A 564 26.54 -14.72 3.71
C TYR A 564 27.45 -13.70 3.07
N TYR A 565 27.41 -12.49 3.60
CA TYR A 565 28.40 -11.49 3.26
C TYR A 565 28.59 -10.53 4.42
N VAL A 566 29.76 -9.90 4.43
CA VAL A 566 30.06 -8.72 5.22
C VAL A 566 30.61 -7.65 4.28
N GLN A 567 30.12 -6.43 4.44
CA GLN A 567 30.56 -5.27 3.69
C GLN A 567 30.92 -4.16 4.67
N LEU A 568 32.11 -3.59 4.50
CA LEU A 568 32.59 -2.41 5.17
C LEU A 568 32.56 -1.25 4.17
N ASP A 569 31.96 -0.13 4.55
CA ASP A 569 32.01 1.13 3.81
C ASP A 569 32.44 2.23 4.77
N GLY A 570 33.42 3.06 4.41
CA GLY A 570 33.77 4.19 5.25
C GLY A 570 34.88 5.09 4.74
N LYS A 571 35.33 6.00 5.61
CA LYS A 571 36.39 6.97 5.30
C LYS A 571 37.48 7.02 6.36
N LEU A 572 38.72 7.19 5.92
CA LEU A 572 39.92 7.50 6.71
C LEU A 572 40.46 8.86 6.26
N GLY A 573 39.95 9.94 6.84
CA GLY A 573 40.21 11.28 6.34
C GLY A 573 39.70 11.45 4.89
N PRO A 574 40.55 11.82 3.92
CA PRO A 574 40.13 11.91 2.52
C PRO A 574 39.93 10.54 1.84
N LEU A 575 40.56 9.47 2.34
CA LEU A 575 40.48 8.13 1.73
C LEU A 575 39.09 7.51 1.98
N SER A 576 38.34 7.20 0.93
CA SER A 576 37.20 6.29 0.99
C SER A 576 37.65 4.85 0.81
N LEU A 577 37.10 3.95 1.63
CA LEU A 577 37.34 2.52 1.60
C LEU A 577 35.99 1.80 1.51
N LYS A 578 35.88 0.85 0.60
CA LYS A 578 34.89 -0.22 0.68
C LYS A 578 35.61 -1.56 0.68
N ALA A 579 35.14 -2.50 1.47
CA ALA A 579 35.65 -3.86 1.45
C ALA A 579 34.50 -4.83 1.65
N ASN A 580 34.61 -6.02 1.11
CA ASN A 580 33.62 -7.06 1.33
C ASN A 580 34.25 -8.45 1.31
N TYR A 581 33.55 -9.37 1.94
CA TYR A 581 33.70 -10.80 1.75
C TYR A 581 32.29 -11.40 1.64
N HIS A 582 32.11 -12.32 0.72
CA HIS A 582 30.83 -12.94 0.44
C HIS A 582 31.01 -14.39 0.03
N ALA A 583 29.98 -15.19 0.27
CA ALA A 583 29.87 -16.56 -0.20
C ALA A 583 28.39 -16.86 -0.49
N VAL A 584 28.09 -17.35 -1.69
CA VAL A 584 26.74 -17.55 -2.18
C VAL A 584 26.62 -18.95 -2.78
N ASP A 585 25.82 -19.81 -2.15
CA ASP A 585 25.58 -21.17 -2.63
C ASP A 585 24.94 -21.20 -4.04
N PRO A 586 25.35 -22.12 -4.93
CA PRO A 586 24.79 -22.26 -6.27
C PRO A 586 23.26 -22.38 -6.31
N GLN A 587 22.63 -22.94 -5.27
CA GLN A 587 21.17 -23.07 -5.21
C GLN A 587 20.44 -21.71 -5.14
N TYR A 588 21.14 -20.60 -4.88
CA TYR A 588 20.57 -19.25 -5.01
C TYR A 588 20.43 -18.79 -6.47
N GLU A 589 21.08 -19.44 -7.44
CA GLU A 589 20.98 -19.10 -8.88
C GLU A 589 19.55 -19.17 -9.38
N TYR A 590 18.80 -20.18 -8.96
CA TYR A 590 17.40 -20.37 -9.39
C TYR A 590 16.40 -19.85 -8.36
N GLY A 591 16.85 -19.15 -7.31
CA GLY A 591 15.99 -18.63 -6.24
C GLY A 591 15.41 -19.68 -5.30
N VAL A 592 15.76 -20.95 -5.53
CA VAL A 592 15.38 -22.10 -4.69
C VAL A 592 15.73 -21.81 -3.23
N ALA A 593 17.00 -21.49 -2.98
CA ALA A 593 17.51 -21.23 -1.65
C ALA A 593 17.12 -19.84 -1.10
N GLY A 594 16.80 -18.89 -1.98
CA GLY A 594 16.34 -17.56 -1.59
C GLY A 594 14.86 -17.50 -1.20
N MET A 595 14.15 -18.61 -1.42
CA MET A 595 12.74 -18.79 -1.07
C MET A 595 11.86 -17.66 -1.62
N SER A 596 12.06 -17.22 -2.87
CA SER A 596 11.09 -16.35 -3.54
C SER A 596 9.73 -17.05 -3.60
N ALA A 597 8.63 -16.31 -3.42
CA ALA A 597 7.29 -16.91 -3.43
C ALA A 597 6.93 -17.52 -4.80
N ASP A 598 7.51 -17.01 -5.91
CA ASP A 598 7.19 -17.48 -7.26
C ASP A 598 8.38 -18.10 -7.99
N HIS A 599 7.99 -18.93 -8.98
CA HIS A 599 8.75 -19.74 -9.93
C HIS A 599 10.21 -19.30 -10.17
N LEU A 600 11.07 -20.33 -10.18
CA LEU A 600 12.53 -20.41 -10.26
C LEU A 600 13.27 -19.53 -11.30
N GLN A 601 12.54 -18.79 -12.14
CA GLN A 601 13.10 -17.93 -13.18
C GLN A 601 13.47 -16.51 -12.70
N TYR A 602 12.92 -16.06 -11.57
CA TYR A 602 13.16 -14.69 -11.10
C TYR A 602 14.59 -14.47 -10.56
N TYR A 603 15.22 -15.48 -9.96
CA TYR A 603 16.60 -15.37 -9.48
C TYR A 603 17.67 -15.74 -10.53
N GLY A 604 17.30 -16.38 -11.64
CA GLY A 604 18.24 -16.77 -12.68
C GLY A 604 17.70 -17.77 -13.70
N GLY A 605 16.75 -17.34 -14.55
CA GLY A 605 16.30 -18.17 -15.67
C GLY A 605 15.64 -17.39 -16.79
N VAL A 606 16.44 -17.10 -17.82
CA VAL A 606 16.08 -16.62 -19.18
C VAL A 606 15.49 -15.20 -19.28
N THR A 607 16.19 -14.32 -20.03
CA THR A 607 15.70 -13.05 -20.64
C THR A 607 15.89 -11.67 -19.96
N GLY A 608 16.79 -11.50 -18.97
CA GLY A 608 17.25 -10.15 -18.56
C GLY A 608 16.50 -9.50 -17.39
N ARG A 609 16.39 -10.20 -16.25
CA ARG A 609 15.72 -9.69 -15.02
C ARG A 609 16.68 -9.01 -14.04
N GLN A 610 16.09 -8.04 -13.32
CA GLN A 610 16.62 -7.24 -12.22
C GLN A 610 16.88 -8.12 -10.98
N ASN A 611 18.05 -8.75 -10.85
CA ASN A 611 18.46 -9.38 -9.60
C ASN A 611 18.92 -8.29 -8.61
N PRO A 612 18.24 -8.06 -7.47
CA PRO A 612 18.67 -7.08 -6.46
C PRO A 612 19.80 -7.61 -5.56
N ALA A 613 20.24 -8.87 -5.73
CA ALA A 613 21.31 -9.45 -4.93
C ALA A 613 22.64 -8.73 -5.20
N PRO A 614 23.42 -8.39 -4.15
CA PRO A 614 24.68 -7.67 -4.28
C PRO A 614 25.80 -8.52 -4.91
N TYR A 615 25.75 -9.85 -4.75
CA TYR A 615 26.77 -10.79 -5.26
C TYR A 615 26.11 -11.92 -6.06
N PRO A 616 26.78 -12.41 -7.12
CA PRO A 616 26.25 -13.47 -7.96
C PRO A 616 26.17 -14.82 -7.21
N PRO A 617 25.31 -15.75 -7.66
CA PRO A 617 25.24 -17.10 -7.11
C PRO A 617 26.47 -17.92 -7.52
N ASN A 618 26.73 -19.02 -6.79
CA ASN A 618 27.90 -19.89 -7.01
C ASN A 618 29.23 -19.11 -6.93
N GLU A 619 29.32 -18.15 -6.02
CA GLU A 619 30.50 -17.30 -5.88
C GLU A 619 30.92 -17.17 -4.41
N GLU A 620 32.19 -17.40 -4.14
CA GLU A 620 32.85 -17.00 -2.91
C GLU A 620 33.98 -16.03 -3.26
N GLY A 621 34.02 -14.87 -2.62
CA GLY A 621 34.95 -13.83 -3.00
C GLY A 621 35.14 -12.72 -1.97
N LEU A 622 36.17 -11.92 -2.20
CA LEU A 622 36.49 -10.74 -1.44
C LEU A 622 36.83 -9.59 -2.38
N GLY A 623 36.47 -8.38 -1.99
CA GLY A 623 36.76 -7.19 -2.77
C GLY A 623 37.13 -6.00 -1.90
N VAL A 624 37.96 -5.11 -2.43
CA VAL A 624 38.37 -3.84 -1.84
C VAL A 624 38.31 -2.76 -2.91
N GLU A 625 37.69 -1.63 -2.59
CA GLU A 625 37.67 -0.41 -3.40
C GLU A 625 38.22 0.75 -2.57
N LEU A 626 39.11 1.53 -3.16
CA LEU A 626 39.75 2.71 -2.57
C LEU A 626 39.48 3.93 -3.45
N GLY A 627 39.22 5.06 -2.81
CA GLY A 627 39.09 6.36 -3.48
C GLY A 627 39.80 7.45 -2.70
N LEU A 628 40.61 8.27 -3.36
CA LEU A 628 41.40 9.31 -2.72
C LEU A 628 41.32 10.62 -3.54
N PRO A 629 40.51 11.60 -3.10
CA PRO A 629 40.50 12.92 -3.69
C PRO A 629 41.73 13.72 -3.24
N LEU A 630 42.51 14.19 -4.21
CA LEU A 630 43.71 15.03 -4.09
C LEU A 630 43.51 16.34 -4.86
N GLY A 631 42.56 17.17 -4.38
CA GLY A 631 42.21 18.44 -5.03
C GLY A 631 41.51 18.21 -6.37
N PRO A 632 42.05 18.67 -7.52
CA PRO A 632 41.46 18.45 -8.84
C PRO A 632 41.65 17.01 -9.36
N VAL A 633 42.47 16.20 -8.68
CA VAL A 633 42.74 14.81 -9.04
C VAL A 633 41.99 13.88 -8.09
N GLU A 634 41.33 12.87 -8.62
CA GLU A 634 40.71 11.77 -7.89
C GLU A 634 41.42 10.48 -8.27
N LEU A 635 42.05 9.81 -7.30
CA LEU A 635 42.64 8.50 -7.50
C LEU A 635 41.64 7.43 -7.05
N GLY A 636 41.54 6.34 -7.81
CA GLY A 636 40.72 5.18 -7.46
C GLY A 636 41.53 3.91 -7.64
N GLY A 637 41.26 2.89 -6.83
CA GLY A 637 41.83 1.56 -6.99
C GLY A 637 40.84 0.51 -6.53
N TYR A 638 40.87 -0.67 -7.15
CA TYR A 638 40.06 -1.78 -6.71
C TYR A 638 40.81 -3.10 -6.88
N LEU A 639 40.41 -4.08 -6.07
CA LEU A 639 40.79 -5.47 -6.19
C LEU A 639 39.57 -6.32 -5.85
N ASN A 640 39.24 -7.29 -6.68
CA ASN A 640 38.15 -8.24 -6.45
C ASN A 640 38.67 -9.64 -6.79
N SER A 641 38.57 -10.59 -5.87
CA SER A 641 39.05 -11.95 -6.07
C SER A 641 37.96 -12.93 -5.69
N TYR A 642 37.57 -13.80 -6.61
CA TYR A 642 36.37 -14.63 -6.49
C TYR A 642 36.52 -15.97 -7.24
N GLY A 643 35.76 -16.97 -6.80
CA GLY A 643 35.73 -18.30 -7.41
C GLY A 643 34.44 -19.05 -7.08
N ALA A 644 34.33 -20.29 -7.56
CA ALA A 644 33.13 -21.10 -7.35
C ALA A 644 32.90 -21.46 -5.87
N TYR A 645 31.64 -21.51 -5.45
CA TYR A 645 31.25 -21.89 -4.09
C TYR A 645 31.03 -23.42 -3.93
N PRO A 646 31.33 -24.01 -2.77
CA PRO A 646 32.23 -23.46 -1.75
C PRO A 646 33.65 -23.46 -2.30
N TYR A 647 34.51 -22.55 -1.83
CA TYR A 647 35.88 -22.53 -2.32
C TYR A 647 36.55 -23.90 -2.13
N ASN A 648 36.92 -24.50 -3.25
CA ASN A 648 37.71 -25.71 -3.37
C ASN A 648 38.97 -25.38 -4.19
N PRO A 649 40.05 -26.18 -4.13
CA PRO A 649 41.21 -26.00 -5.01
C PRO A 649 40.76 -26.00 -6.48
N GLY A 650 40.72 -24.82 -7.08
CA GLY A 650 40.11 -24.55 -8.38
C GLY A 650 40.53 -23.17 -8.88
N THR A 651 40.08 -22.80 -10.08
CA THR A 651 40.48 -21.54 -10.70
C THR A 651 39.79 -20.35 -10.01
N ILE A 652 40.55 -19.53 -9.31
CA ILE A 652 40.14 -18.21 -8.81
C ILE A 652 40.36 -17.17 -9.89
N THR A 653 39.43 -16.22 -10.04
CA THR A 653 39.63 -15.00 -10.82
C THR A 653 39.95 -13.85 -9.89
N THR A 654 41.04 -13.13 -10.15
CA THR A 654 41.38 -11.89 -9.46
C THR A 654 41.34 -10.75 -10.48
N GLU A 655 40.54 -9.74 -10.24
CA GLU A 655 40.49 -8.49 -10.99
C GLU A 655 41.09 -7.38 -10.14
N ALA A 656 41.90 -6.52 -10.75
CA ALA A 656 42.40 -5.33 -10.08
C ALA A 656 42.55 -4.18 -11.06
N GLY A 657 42.38 -2.98 -10.56
CA GLY A 657 42.56 -1.78 -11.37
C GLY A 657 42.93 -0.56 -10.56
N ALA A 658 43.49 0.41 -11.26
CA ALA A 658 43.83 1.71 -10.73
C ALA A 658 43.41 2.79 -11.73
N SER A 659 42.92 3.92 -11.24
CA SER A 659 42.54 5.04 -12.09
C SER A 659 42.88 6.38 -11.46
N ALA A 660 43.07 7.37 -12.32
CA ALA A 660 43.22 8.77 -11.95
C ALA A 660 42.29 9.59 -12.84
N LYS A 661 41.41 10.38 -12.23
CA LYS A 661 40.54 11.34 -12.90
C LYS A 661 40.97 12.75 -12.52
N VAL A 662 41.19 13.60 -13.52
CA VAL A 662 41.55 15.01 -13.32
C VAL A 662 40.41 15.85 -13.85
N ALA A 663 39.83 16.69 -12.98
CA ALA A 663 38.95 17.77 -13.41
C ALA A 663 39.79 18.82 -14.15
N LEU A 664 39.38 19.17 -15.37
CA LEU A 664 40.01 20.20 -16.19
C LEU A 664 39.19 21.49 -16.11
N PHE A 665 39.22 22.31 -17.16
CA PHE A 665 38.45 23.55 -17.26
C PHE A 665 37.11 23.32 -17.98
N SER A 666 36.12 24.13 -17.64
CA SER A 666 34.88 24.28 -18.40
C SER A 666 34.09 22.97 -18.59
N GLY A 667 33.90 22.22 -17.51
CA GLY A 667 33.17 20.95 -17.54
C GLY A 667 33.95 19.76 -18.13
N PHE A 668 35.20 19.94 -18.59
CA PHE A 668 36.02 18.84 -19.06
C PHE A 668 36.67 18.05 -17.93
N SER A 669 36.85 16.74 -18.13
CA SER A 669 37.66 15.88 -17.27
C SER A 669 38.41 14.82 -18.07
N LEU A 670 39.59 14.43 -17.59
CA LEU A 670 40.39 13.36 -18.17
C LEU A 670 40.55 12.24 -17.14
N ARG A 671 40.17 11.02 -17.51
CA ARG A 671 40.38 9.81 -16.71
C ARG A 671 41.34 8.87 -17.42
N ALA A 672 42.35 8.40 -16.72
CA ALA A 672 43.16 7.26 -17.12
C ALA A 672 42.87 6.10 -16.16
N ALA A 673 42.73 4.89 -16.69
CA ALA A 673 42.52 3.67 -15.91
C ALA A 673 43.38 2.53 -16.47
N TYR A 674 43.84 1.66 -15.58
CA TYR A 674 44.41 0.36 -15.89
C TYR A 674 43.55 -0.69 -15.19
N ASP A 675 43.05 -1.66 -15.93
CA ASP A 675 42.27 -2.78 -15.40
C ASP A 675 42.89 -4.08 -15.92
N ALA A 676 42.99 -5.09 -15.06
CA ALA A 676 43.48 -6.40 -15.45
C ALA A 676 42.80 -7.51 -14.63
N ALA A 677 42.75 -8.69 -15.23
CA ALA A 677 42.25 -9.90 -14.62
C ALA A 677 43.29 -11.02 -14.71
N TRP A 678 43.34 -11.84 -13.68
CA TRP A 678 44.22 -12.99 -13.53
C TRP A 678 43.43 -14.21 -13.10
N THR A 679 43.94 -15.38 -13.44
CA THR A 679 43.49 -16.65 -12.88
C THR A 679 44.61 -17.30 -12.08
N GLY A 680 44.28 -17.88 -10.93
CA GLY A 680 45.23 -18.54 -10.03
C GLY A 680 44.58 -19.61 -9.15
N ALA A 681 45.35 -20.20 -8.24
CA ALA A 681 44.90 -21.28 -7.37
C ALA A 681 44.36 -20.79 -6.02
N SER A 682 44.54 -19.51 -5.68
CA SER A 682 44.16 -18.92 -4.39
C SER A 682 43.65 -17.48 -4.54
N TYR A 683 43.00 -16.94 -3.50
CA TYR A 683 42.59 -15.54 -3.49
C TYR A 683 43.78 -14.60 -3.63
N VAL A 684 43.61 -13.56 -4.44
CA VAL A 684 44.64 -12.56 -4.73
C VAL A 684 45.88 -13.16 -5.42
N ASP A 685 45.73 -14.34 -6.03
CA ASP A 685 46.77 -14.95 -6.85
C ASP A 685 46.79 -14.30 -8.25
N LEU A 686 47.97 -13.86 -8.67
CA LEU A 686 48.22 -13.10 -9.91
C LEU A 686 49.06 -13.92 -10.90
N ASP A 687 48.90 -15.24 -10.93
CA ASP A 687 49.70 -16.18 -11.71
C ASP A 687 49.52 -16.00 -13.24
N THR A 688 48.31 -16.25 -13.77
CA THR A 688 48.05 -16.17 -15.22
C THR A 688 47.18 -14.97 -15.56
N GLN A 689 47.75 -13.92 -16.15
CA GLN A 689 46.97 -12.76 -16.62
C GLN A 689 46.07 -13.13 -17.79
N THR A 690 44.76 -13.06 -17.59
CA THR A 690 43.73 -13.40 -18.60
C THR A 690 43.24 -12.19 -19.38
N SER A 691 43.34 -10.98 -18.81
CA SER A 691 43.11 -9.74 -19.54
C SER A 691 43.88 -8.58 -18.92
N ALA A 692 44.21 -7.57 -19.73
CA ALA A 692 44.73 -6.30 -19.25
C ALA A 692 44.41 -5.20 -20.26
N ARG A 693 44.01 -4.02 -19.78
CA ARG A 693 43.69 -2.87 -20.62
C ARG A 693 44.05 -1.56 -19.95
N ILE A 694 44.38 -0.58 -20.78
CA ILE A 694 44.54 0.81 -20.38
C ILE A 694 43.44 1.61 -21.08
N THR A 695 42.65 2.36 -20.31
CA THR A 695 41.58 3.19 -20.84
C THR A 695 41.85 4.67 -20.54
N GLY A 696 41.88 5.49 -21.58
CA GLY A 696 41.87 6.94 -21.49
C GLY A 696 40.50 7.49 -21.87
N THR A 697 39.90 8.34 -21.04
CA THR A 697 38.58 8.93 -21.28
C THR A 697 38.64 10.44 -21.08
N LEU A 698 38.36 11.20 -22.15
CA LEU A 698 38.10 12.64 -22.08
C LEU A 698 36.58 12.84 -22.12
N SER A 699 36.02 13.53 -21.13
CA SER A 699 34.59 13.80 -21.04
C SER A 699 34.31 15.28 -20.85
N HIS A 700 33.20 15.77 -21.40
CA HIS A 700 32.61 17.07 -21.10
C HIS A 700 31.23 16.86 -20.48
N ASP A 701 31.01 17.41 -19.29
CA ASP A 701 29.73 17.39 -18.57
C ASP A 701 28.95 18.68 -18.86
N GLY A 702 27.86 18.57 -19.62
CA GLY A 702 27.02 19.71 -19.99
C GLY A 702 26.22 20.31 -18.83
N ALA A 703 26.04 19.55 -17.73
CA ALA A 703 25.36 20.00 -16.53
C ALA A 703 26.28 20.76 -15.57
N ALA A 704 27.61 20.68 -15.75
CA ALA A 704 28.57 21.40 -14.94
C ALA A 704 28.31 22.92 -14.97
N LYS A 705 28.50 23.60 -13.82
CA LYS A 705 28.21 25.03 -13.70
C LYS A 705 29.03 25.88 -14.68
N ASP A 706 30.27 25.49 -14.93
CA ASP A 706 31.24 26.14 -15.81
C ASP A 706 31.35 25.49 -17.19
N ALA A 707 30.48 24.53 -17.54
CA ALA A 707 30.49 23.82 -18.83
C ALA A 707 30.71 24.75 -20.03
N LEU A 708 31.65 24.40 -20.91
CA LEU A 708 31.97 25.18 -22.12
C LEU A 708 30.75 25.30 -23.04
N VAL A 709 30.00 24.20 -23.17
CA VAL A 709 28.75 24.14 -23.93
C VAL A 709 27.68 23.54 -23.04
N LYS A 710 26.72 24.36 -22.58
CA LYS A 710 25.63 23.88 -21.72
C LYS A 710 24.84 22.77 -22.40
N ASP A 711 24.41 21.78 -21.62
CA ASP A 711 23.62 20.62 -22.06
C ASP A 711 24.28 19.71 -23.10
N LEU A 712 25.57 19.92 -23.44
CA LEU A 712 26.35 18.99 -24.26
C LEU A 712 27.08 17.99 -23.38
N ASN A 713 26.75 16.71 -23.50
CA ASN A 713 27.53 15.63 -22.94
C ASN A 713 28.37 15.01 -24.06
N LEU A 714 29.67 14.90 -23.84
CA LEU A 714 30.59 14.30 -24.80
C LEU A 714 31.54 13.37 -24.06
N THR A 715 31.79 12.20 -24.64
CA THR A 715 32.82 11.26 -24.17
C THR A 715 33.63 10.75 -25.36
N LEU A 716 34.94 10.86 -25.23
CA LEU A 716 35.95 10.26 -26.10
C LEU A 716 36.74 9.27 -25.26
N GLN A 717 36.65 7.98 -25.59
CA GLN A 717 37.29 6.90 -24.86
C GLN A 717 38.17 6.08 -25.80
N GLY A 718 39.46 5.98 -25.47
CA GLY A 718 40.39 5.05 -26.13
C GLY A 718 40.77 3.93 -25.17
N THR A 719 40.73 2.69 -25.65
CA THR A 719 41.09 1.50 -24.87
C THR A 719 42.19 0.74 -25.58
N TYR A 720 43.34 0.58 -24.92
CA TYR A 720 44.44 -0.24 -25.41
C TYR A 720 44.45 -1.56 -24.64
N ASN A 721 44.07 -2.65 -25.31
CA ASN A 721 44.08 -3.99 -24.75
C ASN A 721 45.50 -4.56 -24.90
N LEU A 722 46.09 -4.94 -23.77
CA LEU A 722 47.45 -5.47 -23.66
C LEU A 722 47.45 -6.98 -23.94
N PRO A 723 48.61 -7.57 -24.29
CA PRO A 723 48.73 -9.01 -24.45
C PRO A 723 48.39 -9.74 -23.16
N SER A 724 47.61 -10.81 -23.25
CA SER A 724 47.21 -11.68 -22.15
C SER A 724 47.03 -13.12 -22.64
N ALA A 725 46.78 -14.07 -21.73
CA ALA A 725 46.57 -15.47 -22.09
C ALA A 725 45.38 -15.68 -23.03
N SER A 726 44.31 -14.88 -22.91
CA SER A 726 43.13 -14.94 -23.78
C SER A 726 43.29 -14.14 -25.08
N THR A 727 44.13 -13.10 -25.05
CA THR A 727 44.29 -12.12 -26.12
C THR A 727 45.78 -11.89 -26.38
N PRO A 728 46.44 -12.73 -27.20
CA PRO A 728 47.88 -12.67 -27.37
C PRO A 728 48.37 -11.46 -28.17
N THR A 729 47.50 -10.85 -28.99
CA THR A 729 47.83 -9.66 -29.80
C THR A 729 47.18 -8.42 -29.21
N PRO A 730 47.95 -7.35 -28.92
CA PRO A 730 47.38 -6.12 -28.39
C PRO A 730 46.60 -5.40 -29.48
N TYR A 731 45.54 -4.70 -29.09
CA TYR A 731 44.74 -3.91 -30.01
C TYR A 731 44.21 -2.65 -29.36
N PHE A 732 43.89 -1.66 -30.20
CA PHE A 732 43.28 -0.42 -29.78
C PHE A 732 41.80 -0.43 -30.16
N GLY A 733 40.96 0.13 -29.30
CA GLY A 733 39.56 0.44 -29.56
C GLY A 733 39.26 1.91 -29.23
N LEU A 734 38.25 2.47 -29.87
CA LEU A 734 37.82 3.85 -29.75
C LEU A 734 36.30 3.92 -29.63
N ALA A 735 35.79 4.63 -28.64
CA ALA A 735 34.39 5.03 -28.55
C ALA A 735 34.28 6.55 -28.46
N VAL A 736 33.42 7.14 -29.28
CA VAL A 736 33.06 8.57 -29.22
C VAL A 736 31.56 8.67 -29.19
N TYR A 737 31.01 9.23 -28.13
CA TYR A 737 29.56 9.35 -28.00
C TYR A 737 29.17 10.57 -27.20
N GLY A 738 27.93 11.00 -27.39
CA GLY A 738 27.42 12.15 -26.68
C GLY A 738 25.96 12.40 -26.99
N ASP A 739 25.41 13.31 -26.21
CA ASP A 739 24.08 13.84 -26.40
C ASP A 739 24.07 15.35 -26.20
N TYR A 740 23.14 16.02 -26.88
CA TYR A 740 22.96 17.46 -26.79
C TYR A 740 21.49 17.81 -26.75
N LYS A 741 21.12 18.75 -25.89
CA LYS A 741 19.79 19.35 -25.84
C LYS A 741 19.83 20.78 -26.36
N LEU A 742 18.88 21.14 -27.23
CA LEU A 742 18.81 22.46 -27.83
C LEU A 742 17.36 22.97 -27.88
N ALA A 743 17.09 24.09 -27.23
CA ALA A 743 15.80 24.77 -27.35
C ALA A 743 15.87 25.93 -28.36
N LEU A 744 15.00 25.92 -29.37
CA LEU A 744 14.88 26.92 -30.44
C LEU A 744 13.47 27.55 -30.41
N GLY A 745 13.14 28.21 -29.30
CA GLY A 745 11.82 28.79 -29.07
C GLY A 745 10.75 27.70 -28.90
N PRO A 746 9.69 27.65 -29.74
CA PRO A 746 8.65 26.63 -29.64
C PRO A 746 9.12 25.22 -30.05
N LEU A 747 10.21 25.12 -30.83
CA LEU A 747 10.87 23.86 -31.18
C LEU A 747 11.90 23.52 -30.09
N SER A 748 11.80 22.34 -29.50
CA SER A 748 12.82 21.74 -28.64
C SER A 748 13.41 20.53 -29.33
N LEU A 749 14.73 20.46 -29.43
CA LEU A 749 15.47 19.24 -29.70
C LEU A 749 15.87 18.67 -28.34
N ASP A 750 15.01 17.80 -27.82
CA ASP A 750 15.11 17.26 -26.46
C ASP A 750 16.33 16.34 -26.32
N LYS A 751 16.76 15.72 -27.42
CA LYS A 751 17.99 14.92 -27.49
C LYS A 751 18.50 14.80 -28.92
N ILE A 752 19.72 15.24 -29.17
CA ILE A 752 20.52 14.90 -30.36
C ILE A 752 21.56 13.90 -29.89
N LEU A 753 21.58 12.72 -30.48
CA LEU A 753 22.40 11.59 -30.08
C LEU A 753 23.38 11.24 -31.19
N PHE A 754 24.63 10.96 -30.82
CA PHE A 754 25.56 10.30 -31.73
C PHE A 754 26.47 9.33 -30.98
N ARG A 755 26.94 8.33 -31.70
CA ARG A 755 27.90 7.35 -31.22
C ARG A 755 28.67 6.75 -32.38
N TYR A 756 29.97 6.65 -32.19
CA TYR A 756 30.91 5.84 -32.93
C TYR A 756 31.59 4.88 -31.95
N HIS A 757 31.71 3.61 -32.30
CA HIS A 757 32.42 2.63 -31.49
C HIS A 757 33.14 1.63 -32.38
N GLU A 758 34.47 1.60 -32.30
CA GLU A 758 35.34 0.62 -32.92
C GLU A 758 36.04 -0.16 -31.80
N PRO A 759 35.59 -1.37 -31.46
CA PRO A 759 36.16 -2.12 -30.34
C PRO A 759 37.59 -2.62 -30.62
N ASN A 760 37.96 -2.85 -31.88
CA ASN A 760 39.24 -3.43 -32.26
C ASN A 760 39.69 -3.06 -33.69
N PHE A 761 40.56 -2.07 -33.80
CA PHE A 761 41.14 -1.63 -35.09
C PHE A 761 41.99 -2.70 -35.81
N ASN A 762 42.37 -3.80 -35.17
CA ASN A 762 43.14 -4.87 -35.83
C ASN A 762 42.25 -5.82 -36.63
N THR A 763 40.95 -5.87 -36.33
CA THR A 763 39.99 -6.75 -37.00
C THR A 763 39.02 -5.93 -37.81
N GLN A 764 38.67 -6.39 -39.01
CA GLN A 764 37.53 -5.82 -39.71
C GLN A 764 36.24 -6.40 -39.11
N GLY A 765 35.39 -5.52 -38.58
CA GLY A 765 34.09 -5.89 -38.01
C GLY A 765 33.92 -5.41 -36.57
N ASP A 766 32.67 -5.27 -36.17
CA ASP A 766 32.15 -4.78 -34.88
C ASP A 766 32.13 -3.25 -34.68
N GLU A 767 32.56 -2.49 -35.69
CA GLU A 767 32.36 -1.04 -35.81
C GLU A 767 30.86 -0.67 -35.77
N THR A 768 30.46 0.17 -34.83
CA THR A 768 29.10 0.69 -34.69
C THR A 768 29.03 2.20 -34.92
N LEU A 769 28.13 2.61 -35.81
CA LEU A 769 27.63 3.98 -35.93
C LEU A 769 26.19 4.01 -35.43
N LYS A 770 25.89 4.93 -34.52
CA LYS A 770 24.53 5.16 -34.00
C LYS A 770 24.25 6.65 -33.92
N GLY A 771 23.02 7.03 -34.24
CA GLY A 771 22.57 8.40 -34.15
C GLY A 771 21.09 8.47 -33.86
N GLY A 772 20.64 9.59 -33.31
CA GLY A 772 19.23 9.79 -33.03
C GLY A 772 18.86 11.24 -32.75
N LEU A 773 17.58 11.52 -32.88
CA LEU A 773 16.97 12.81 -32.60
C LEU A 773 15.64 12.59 -31.89
N GLN A 774 15.40 13.32 -30.81
CA GLN A 774 14.08 13.52 -30.20
C GLN A 774 13.76 15.00 -30.25
N ALA A 775 12.60 15.34 -30.79
CA ALA A 775 12.16 16.71 -30.95
C ALA A 775 10.69 16.87 -30.57
N SER A 776 10.36 18.06 -30.07
CA SER A 776 9.00 18.48 -29.77
C SER A 776 8.76 19.91 -30.24
N LEU A 777 7.56 20.20 -30.74
CA LEU A 777 7.15 21.53 -31.17
C LEU A 777 5.82 21.86 -30.49
N LYS A 778 5.76 22.94 -29.71
CA LYS A 778 4.54 23.43 -29.06
C LYS A 778 4.03 24.69 -29.76
N LEU A 779 2.77 24.68 -30.19
CA LEU A 779 2.15 25.79 -30.92
C LEU A 779 0.94 26.32 -30.15
N ASP A 780 1.15 26.68 -28.88
CA ASP A 780 0.08 27.10 -27.95
C ASP A 780 -0.72 28.34 -28.44
N GLY A 781 -0.15 29.13 -29.36
CA GLY A 781 -0.79 30.30 -29.96
C GLY A 781 -1.73 30.00 -31.14
N LEU A 782 -1.83 28.75 -31.58
CA LEU A 782 -2.74 28.34 -32.66
C LEU A 782 -4.04 27.73 -32.11
N PRO A 783 -5.16 27.78 -32.87
CA PRO A 783 -6.38 27.07 -32.51
C PRO A 783 -6.11 25.59 -32.20
N PHE A 784 -6.78 25.06 -31.18
CA PHE A 784 -6.63 23.70 -30.67
C PHE A 784 -5.31 23.38 -29.94
N LYS A 785 -4.41 24.37 -29.79
CA LYS A 785 -3.12 24.25 -29.09
C LYS A 785 -2.32 23.02 -29.55
N PRO A 786 -2.01 22.88 -30.85
CA PRO A 786 -1.35 21.71 -31.38
C PRO A 786 0.08 21.59 -30.86
N SER A 787 0.52 20.36 -30.65
CA SER A 787 1.93 20.03 -30.46
C SER A 787 2.32 18.83 -31.29
N LEU A 788 3.56 18.83 -31.78
CA LEU A 788 4.16 17.74 -32.52
C LEU A 788 5.28 17.13 -31.68
N THR A 789 5.42 15.81 -31.74
CA THR A 789 6.58 15.10 -31.22
C THR A 789 7.15 14.22 -32.32
N GLY A 790 8.46 14.11 -32.40
CA GLY A 790 9.13 13.24 -33.36
C GLY A 790 10.35 12.61 -32.73
N GLU A 791 10.60 11.36 -33.06
CA GLU A 791 11.84 10.68 -32.69
C GLU A 791 12.33 9.80 -33.83
N VAL A 792 13.65 9.70 -33.95
CA VAL A 792 14.33 8.76 -34.86
C VAL A 792 15.63 8.33 -34.20
N ALA A 793 15.94 7.05 -34.27
CA ALA A 793 17.22 6.49 -33.87
C ALA A 793 17.60 5.40 -34.85
N ALA A 794 18.85 5.38 -35.28
CA ALA A 794 19.38 4.40 -36.20
C ALA A 794 20.73 3.89 -35.71
N ARG A 795 21.04 2.63 -36.01
CA ARG A 795 22.39 2.10 -35.88
C ARG A 795 22.76 1.21 -37.05
N GLN A 796 24.06 1.13 -37.29
CA GLN A 796 24.67 0.14 -38.15
C GLN A 796 25.90 -0.41 -37.43
N THR A 797 25.98 -1.73 -37.28
CA THR A 797 27.14 -2.45 -36.73
C THR A 797 27.66 -3.38 -37.81
N ARG A 798 28.89 -3.15 -38.30
CA ARG A 798 29.57 -4.13 -39.18
C ARG A 798 29.90 -5.36 -38.35
N GLN A 799 29.90 -6.57 -38.90
CA GLN A 799 30.23 -7.78 -38.14
C GLN A 799 31.55 -8.37 -38.60
N THR A 800 32.33 -8.93 -37.66
CA THR A 800 33.55 -9.69 -38.00
C THR A 800 33.23 -11.04 -38.65
N VAL A 801 32.07 -11.63 -38.34
CA VAL A 801 31.64 -12.94 -38.85
C VAL A 801 30.20 -12.85 -39.39
N GLY A 802 30.04 -12.92 -40.71
CA GLY A 802 28.75 -12.87 -41.39
C GLY A 802 28.76 -11.95 -42.62
N PRO A 803 27.93 -12.21 -43.65
CA PRO A 803 28.01 -11.46 -44.91
C PRO A 803 27.32 -10.08 -44.88
N SER A 804 26.69 -9.65 -43.78
CA SER A 804 25.88 -8.42 -43.77
C SER A 804 25.89 -7.70 -42.40
N PRO A 805 25.89 -6.35 -42.37
CA PRO A 805 25.88 -5.57 -41.13
C PRO A 805 24.54 -5.75 -40.37
N VAL A 806 24.58 -5.56 -39.05
CA VAL A 806 23.36 -5.37 -38.24
C VAL A 806 22.89 -3.95 -38.44
N GLU A 807 21.62 -3.79 -38.76
CA GLU A 807 21.00 -2.47 -38.93
C GLU A 807 19.74 -2.42 -38.10
N GLU A 808 19.52 -1.30 -37.41
CA GLU A 808 18.23 -1.01 -36.78
C GLU A 808 17.86 0.44 -37.05
N LEU A 809 16.57 0.67 -37.28
CA LEU A 809 15.96 1.97 -37.44
C LEU A 809 14.66 2.00 -36.65
N LYS A 810 14.54 2.94 -35.72
CA LYS A 810 13.33 3.26 -34.99
C LYS A 810 12.94 4.69 -35.35
N TRP A 811 11.67 4.94 -35.63
CA TRP A 811 11.15 6.29 -35.69
C TRP A 811 9.69 6.35 -35.27
N SER A 812 9.26 7.47 -34.70
CA SER A 812 7.85 7.75 -34.45
C SER A 812 7.56 9.24 -34.56
N VAL A 813 6.31 9.55 -34.90
CA VAL A 813 5.78 10.91 -34.96
C VAL A 813 4.45 10.96 -34.20
N GLY A 814 4.18 12.09 -33.56
CA GLY A 814 2.99 12.32 -32.77
C GLY A 814 2.42 13.70 -32.99
N LEU A 815 1.10 13.78 -33.03
CA LEU A 815 0.32 15.01 -33.01
C LEU A 815 -0.55 14.98 -31.76
N SER A 816 -0.54 16.07 -31.00
CA SER A 816 -1.50 16.29 -29.93
C SER A 816 -2.24 17.60 -30.15
N LEU A 817 -3.57 17.57 -30.02
CA LEU A 817 -4.44 18.72 -30.00
C LEU A 817 -4.92 18.90 -28.55
N GLY A 818 -4.45 19.96 -27.88
CA GLY A 818 -4.76 20.24 -26.47
C GLY A 818 -6.21 20.64 -26.22
N GLU A 819 -6.91 21.13 -27.24
CA GLU A 819 -8.33 21.47 -27.21
C GLU A 819 -8.99 20.95 -28.50
N PHE A 820 -9.48 19.71 -28.52
CA PHE A 820 -10.09 19.08 -29.69
C PHE A 820 -11.61 19.06 -29.56
N LEU A 821 -12.34 19.60 -30.55
CA LEU A 821 -13.81 19.74 -30.58
C LEU A 821 -14.40 20.73 -29.56
N PHE A 822 -13.99 20.67 -28.29
CA PHE A 822 -14.49 21.52 -27.22
C PHE A 822 -13.47 21.68 -26.08
N PRO A 823 -13.60 22.71 -25.22
CA PRO A 823 -12.65 22.97 -24.12
C PRO A 823 -12.49 21.75 -23.19
N GLY A 824 -11.25 21.40 -22.85
CA GLY A 824 -10.92 20.28 -21.97
C GLY A 824 -10.85 18.91 -22.65
N SER A 825 -11.18 18.82 -23.94
CA SER A 825 -11.00 17.59 -24.74
C SER A 825 -9.63 17.60 -25.41
N LYS A 826 -8.89 16.49 -25.33
CA LYS A 826 -7.54 16.33 -25.88
C LYS A 826 -7.49 15.12 -26.80
N LEU A 827 -6.94 15.30 -28.01
CA LEU A 827 -6.66 14.23 -28.94
C LEU A 827 -5.15 14.05 -29.09
N GLU A 828 -4.68 12.81 -29.07
CA GLU A 828 -3.30 12.44 -29.36
C GLU A 828 -3.31 11.34 -30.40
N ALA A 829 -2.48 11.46 -31.43
CA ALA A 829 -2.26 10.43 -32.44
C ALA A 829 -0.76 10.22 -32.60
N ARG A 830 -0.32 8.97 -32.63
CA ARG A 830 1.07 8.58 -32.84
C ARG A 830 1.17 7.48 -33.88
N TYR A 831 2.20 7.53 -34.72
CA TYR A 831 2.56 6.49 -35.67
C TYR A 831 4.06 6.24 -35.58
N GLY A 832 4.51 5.00 -35.75
CA GLY A 832 5.92 4.67 -35.71
C GLY A 832 6.24 3.31 -36.30
N GLU A 833 7.52 3.11 -36.58
CA GLU A 833 8.08 1.87 -37.09
C GLU A 833 9.40 1.58 -36.39
N TYR A 834 9.63 0.30 -36.10
CA TYR A 834 10.93 -0.27 -35.82
C TYR A 834 11.25 -1.30 -36.90
N ARG A 835 12.38 -1.12 -37.59
CA ARG A 835 12.88 -2.04 -38.61
C ARG A 835 14.28 -2.47 -38.25
N ALA A 836 14.60 -3.74 -38.47
CA ALA A 836 15.92 -4.26 -38.23
C ALA A 836 16.32 -5.36 -39.22
N SER A 837 17.62 -5.53 -39.39
CA SER A 837 18.25 -6.59 -40.17
C SER A 837 19.35 -7.26 -39.37
N ASN A 838 19.45 -8.59 -39.47
CA ASN A 838 20.49 -9.40 -38.82
C ASN A 838 20.53 -9.27 -37.29
N VAL A 839 19.36 -9.10 -36.67
CA VAL A 839 19.19 -9.07 -35.20
C VAL A 839 18.79 -10.43 -34.67
N ALA A 840 18.91 -10.63 -33.35
CA ALA A 840 18.46 -11.85 -32.69
C ALA A 840 16.92 -11.99 -32.70
N SER A 841 16.18 -10.89 -32.58
CA SER A 841 14.71 -10.88 -32.65
C SER A 841 14.16 -9.49 -32.90
N ILE A 842 13.14 -9.39 -33.77
CA ILE A 842 12.30 -8.20 -33.93
C ILE A 842 11.05 -8.23 -33.05
N ARG A 843 10.81 -9.35 -32.36
CA ARG A 843 9.53 -9.67 -31.73
C ARG A 843 9.50 -9.32 -30.24
N VAL A 844 10.33 -9.94 -29.40
CA VAL A 844 10.16 -9.89 -27.93
C VAL A 844 11.48 -9.78 -27.17
N GLY A 845 11.43 -9.29 -25.92
CA GLY A 845 12.48 -9.50 -24.92
C GLY A 845 13.69 -8.56 -24.95
N ALA A 846 13.51 -7.27 -25.26
CA ALA A 846 14.63 -6.33 -25.40
C ALA A 846 14.45 -5.03 -24.62
N VAL A 847 15.47 -4.57 -23.89
CA VAL A 847 15.44 -3.26 -23.20
C VAL A 847 15.65 -2.15 -24.22
N ASN A 848 14.80 -1.12 -24.20
CA ASN A 848 14.92 0.06 -25.04
C ASN A 848 16.17 0.89 -24.66
N ARG A 849 17.12 0.97 -25.60
CA ARG A 849 18.40 1.70 -25.52
C ARG A 849 18.54 2.71 -26.67
N ALA A 850 17.46 2.99 -27.40
CA ALA A 850 17.49 3.78 -28.63
C ALA A 850 18.17 5.14 -28.47
N PHE A 851 17.99 5.76 -27.30
CA PHE A 851 18.49 7.10 -26.96
C PHE A 851 19.52 7.10 -25.81
N ASP A 852 20.21 5.97 -25.62
CA ASP A 852 21.35 5.82 -24.72
C ASP A 852 22.67 5.93 -25.53
N PRO A 853 23.48 6.99 -25.35
CA PRO A 853 24.72 7.19 -26.11
C PRO A 853 25.84 6.23 -25.69
N SER A 854 25.73 5.64 -24.50
CA SER A 854 26.75 4.72 -23.98
C SER A 854 26.61 3.29 -24.53
N ASP A 855 25.47 2.98 -25.16
CA ASP A 855 25.13 1.66 -25.70
C ASP A 855 25.11 1.68 -27.24
N ASP A 856 25.72 0.67 -27.85
CA ASP A 856 25.71 0.45 -29.31
C ASP A 856 24.31 0.17 -29.86
N ARG A 857 23.39 -0.33 -29.03
CA ARG A 857 22.15 -0.99 -29.43
C ARG A 857 20.95 -0.04 -29.39
N LEU A 858 19.95 -0.22 -30.25
CA LEU A 858 18.64 0.43 -30.01
C LEU A 858 17.78 -0.42 -29.08
N TYR A 859 17.90 -1.74 -29.18
CA TYR A 859 17.29 -2.71 -28.29
C TYR A 859 18.31 -3.78 -27.88
N SER A 860 18.38 -4.13 -26.59
CA SER A 860 19.40 -5.04 -26.02
C SER A 860 18.78 -6.31 -25.42
N ASN A 861 19.31 -7.48 -25.79
CA ASN A 861 19.02 -8.80 -25.21
C ASN A 861 20.27 -9.39 -24.54
N ASN A 862 20.10 -10.33 -23.60
CA ASN A 862 21.20 -11.11 -23.00
C ASN A 862 21.86 -12.02 -24.05
N GLY A 863 23.10 -11.73 -24.44
CA GLY A 863 24.00 -12.73 -25.03
C GLY A 863 24.38 -12.56 -26.49
N THR A 864 23.48 -12.20 -27.41
CA THR A 864 23.85 -11.93 -28.82
C THR A 864 22.91 -10.90 -29.44
N ASN A 865 23.48 -9.86 -30.06
CA ASN A 865 22.73 -8.85 -30.84
C ASN A 865 22.84 -9.08 -32.36
N SER A 866 23.67 -10.03 -32.77
CA SER A 866 23.73 -10.58 -34.11
C SER A 866 22.83 -11.81 -34.18
N GLY A 867 22.04 -11.89 -35.25
CA GLY A 867 21.21 -13.04 -35.56
C GLY A 867 20.89 -13.08 -37.04
N SER A 868 20.00 -13.99 -37.42
CA SER A 868 19.55 -14.14 -38.82
C SER A 868 18.15 -13.57 -39.07
N VAL A 869 17.63 -12.75 -38.14
CA VAL A 869 16.27 -12.21 -38.23
C VAL A 869 16.30 -10.80 -38.81
N SER A 870 15.46 -10.57 -39.82
CA SER A 870 15.23 -9.27 -40.44
C SER A 870 13.72 -9.04 -40.60
N GLY A 871 13.28 -7.80 -40.37
CA GLY A 871 11.88 -7.41 -40.51
C GLY A 871 11.54 -6.11 -39.79
N SER A 872 10.25 -5.81 -39.66
CA SER A 872 9.77 -4.62 -38.96
C SER A 872 8.54 -4.87 -38.12
N VAL A 873 8.31 -3.95 -37.19
CA VAL A 873 7.07 -3.73 -36.44
C VAL A 873 6.66 -2.29 -36.75
N ALA A 874 5.40 -2.04 -37.07
CA ALA A 874 4.87 -0.70 -37.31
C ALA A 874 3.46 -0.59 -36.75
N GLY A 875 3.00 0.63 -36.50
CA GLY A 875 1.63 0.84 -36.06
C GLY A 875 1.34 2.24 -35.59
N PHE A 876 0.09 2.43 -35.19
CA PHE A 876 -0.41 3.70 -34.68
C PHE A 876 -1.23 3.53 -33.42
N ASN A 877 -1.31 4.62 -32.66
CA ASN A 877 -2.19 4.75 -31.52
C ASN A 877 -2.88 6.11 -31.55
N VAL A 878 -4.18 6.12 -31.25
CA VAL A 878 -4.97 7.33 -31.05
C VAL A 878 -5.55 7.28 -29.64
N THR A 879 -5.35 8.35 -28.89
CA THR A 879 -5.96 8.56 -27.57
C THR A 879 -6.79 9.83 -27.62
N TRP A 880 -8.06 9.72 -27.27
CA TRP A 880 -8.95 10.84 -27.00
C TRP A 880 -9.30 10.86 -25.52
N SER A 881 -9.25 12.02 -24.89
CA SER A 881 -9.60 12.18 -23.49
C SER A 881 -10.43 13.44 -23.26
N TYR A 882 -11.37 13.36 -22.34
CA TYR A 882 -12.23 14.47 -21.94
C TYR A 882 -12.59 14.32 -20.46
N TYR A 883 -11.99 15.14 -19.61
CA TYR A 883 -12.06 15.01 -18.16
C TYR A 883 -11.74 13.57 -17.69
N ASP A 884 -12.74 12.87 -17.19
CA ASP A 884 -12.63 11.52 -16.66
C ASP A 884 -12.89 10.41 -17.68
N PHE A 885 -13.25 10.78 -18.91
CA PHE A 885 -13.40 9.87 -20.04
C PHE A 885 -12.10 9.78 -20.84
N ARG A 886 -11.75 8.55 -21.25
CA ARG A 886 -10.63 8.26 -22.14
C ARG A 886 -11.01 7.15 -23.12
N ALA A 887 -10.68 7.31 -24.39
CA ALA A 887 -10.76 6.30 -25.42
C ALA A 887 -9.40 6.15 -26.12
N ASP A 888 -8.90 4.93 -26.20
CA ASP A 888 -7.65 4.55 -26.85
C ASP A 888 -7.96 3.55 -27.98
N TYR A 889 -7.32 3.72 -29.14
CA TYR A 889 -7.37 2.76 -30.25
C TYR A 889 -5.97 2.60 -30.83
N GLY A 890 -5.61 1.41 -31.31
CA GLY A 890 -4.35 1.24 -32.02
C GLY A 890 -4.33 0.00 -32.90
N GLU A 891 -3.55 0.05 -33.97
CA GLU A 891 -3.27 -1.08 -34.84
C GLU A 891 -1.77 -1.21 -35.05
N TYR A 892 -1.29 -2.45 -35.02
CA TYR A 892 0.12 -2.80 -35.10
C TYR A 892 0.29 -4.03 -35.98
N ILE A 893 1.37 -4.05 -36.75
CA ILE A 893 1.66 -5.13 -37.71
C ILE A 893 3.16 -5.40 -37.73
N THR A 894 3.53 -6.65 -37.97
CA THR A 894 4.90 -7.04 -38.28
C THR A 894 5.06 -7.34 -39.77
N SER A 895 6.28 -7.18 -40.29
CA SER A 895 6.60 -7.63 -41.66
C SER A 895 6.51 -9.15 -41.84
N LEU A 896 6.33 -9.91 -40.76
CA LEU A 896 6.21 -11.37 -40.75
C LEU A 896 4.76 -11.85 -40.77
N GLY A 897 3.80 -10.92 -40.90
CA GLY A 897 2.38 -11.22 -41.08
C GLY A 897 1.57 -11.26 -39.79
N ASP A 898 2.14 -10.85 -38.65
CA ASP A 898 1.43 -10.79 -37.38
C ASP A 898 0.77 -9.42 -37.19
N HIS A 899 -0.40 -9.39 -36.58
CA HIS A 899 -1.23 -8.19 -36.49
C HIS A 899 -1.93 -8.10 -35.14
N ALA A 900 -1.91 -6.91 -34.54
CA ALA A 900 -2.61 -6.59 -33.31
C ALA A 900 -3.53 -5.37 -33.50
N ARG A 901 -4.82 -5.49 -33.17
CA ARG A 901 -5.74 -4.35 -33.01
C ARG A 901 -6.08 -4.19 -31.54
N THR A 902 -6.18 -2.96 -31.06
CA THR A 902 -6.39 -2.63 -29.66
C THR A 902 -7.44 -1.53 -29.52
N PHE A 903 -8.30 -1.65 -28.52
CA PHE A 903 -9.29 -0.63 -28.16
C PHE A 903 -9.49 -0.64 -26.66
N ARG A 904 -9.60 0.54 -26.05
CA ARG A 904 -9.93 0.69 -24.63
C ARG A 904 -10.70 1.97 -24.41
N VAL A 905 -11.79 1.89 -23.66
CA VAL A 905 -12.50 3.05 -23.11
C VAL A 905 -12.41 2.97 -21.60
N THR A 906 -12.23 4.10 -20.94
CA THR A 906 -12.20 4.23 -19.48
C THR A 906 -12.99 5.45 -19.06
N TYR A 907 -13.84 5.30 -18.06
CA TYR A 907 -14.54 6.41 -17.42
C TYR A 907 -14.39 6.31 -15.90
N THR A 908 -13.99 7.40 -15.24
CA THR A 908 -13.71 7.41 -13.80
C THR A 908 -14.53 8.46 -13.07
N THR A 909 -15.51 8.06 -12.28
CA THR A 909 -16.19 9.00 -11.37
C THR A 909 -15.47 9.01 -10.03
N ARG A 910 -15.16 10.19 -9.48
CA ARG A 910 -14.63 10.36 -8.12
C ARG A 910 -15.72 10.89 -7.19
N PHE A 911 -15.73 10.44 -5.93
CA PHE A 911 -16.67 10.89 -4.91
C PHE A 911 -16.02 10.99 -3.53
#